data_AF-A0A6J8CJJ1-F1
#
_entry.id   AF-A0A6J8CJJ1-F1
#
_cell.length_a   1.000
_cell.length_b   1.000
_cell.length_c   1.000
_cell.angle_alpha   90.00
_cell.angle_beta   90.00
_cell.angle_gamma   90.00
#
_symmetry.space_group_name_H-M   'P 1'
#
loop_
_entity.id
_entity.type
_entity.pdbx_description
1 polymer ?
#
loop_
_entity_poly.entity_id
_entity_poly.type
_entity_poly.pdbx_seq_one_letter_code
_entity_poly.pdbx_strand_id
1 'polypeptide(L)'
;MGDIRRGTTTAGRRTSSSDMISRRLSRMDSRSLSGVYSYIPTSATVNINAEAQEEALRKLNIHYATLKRQILCYQSSTLGMFPSIGNDQKPSNIARVRESIYCAVAAWALSQAYRKIDDDQGKTVELAQTAVKCMRGILFCWFRQADKVEKFKLNQSPDFALHSSFDMVTGDPVYGDQDYPHLQIDVVGLYLLFLVQMIASGLKIVYTTDEVNFIQNLVFYVERAYRTPDYGMWERGSKYYNGSTEVHASSIGIAKAALEAINGINLFGDQGASWSVIYVDIDAHNRNRTIFESILPRESNSKNTDASLLPTIFWPSFAIHEKHITDRTEDKVLRRLKGRFGIKRFLRDGYRTVLEDKSRSFYRPAEIKTFDGIECEWPMFYIYIIITSIIHGDKKRADKYQEELEPLLIKDNEEQGVLVPMLYYVRKEDLVLRNTTRLHKHPSAEGNTDGVFLWGQALYFISQLLIHDLLKPGDLDPILRHLPASERPKSMINTRYSTFQVTPPDLVTQVVLIAESARLQQLLATYGIQTQTPHQVEPIQIWSPKELSKAYEYLGINKKLKLTGRPKRPFGVLSTSKIYRVCGQTVICYPLLFEVSDFYLAQDMSVVLDDLKHAEGPLCVCIGMWNGKHYFAGRADQTGAGHLESYVVP
;
A
#
# COMPACT_ATOMS: atom_id res chain seq x y z
N MET A 1 59.83 -12.00 43.67
CA MET A 1 60.69 -10.84 43.37
C MET A 1 62.03 -11.43 42.96
N GLY A 2 62.46 -11.45 41.71
CA GLY A 2 62.34 -10.44 40.68
C GLY A 2 63.77 -9.94 40.43
N ASP A 3 64.39 -10.33 39.31
CA ASP A 3 65.01 -9.38 38.39
C ASP A 3 65.61 -10.05 37.15
N ILE A 4 65.61 -9.28 36.07
CA ILE A 4 65.73 -9.64 34.67
C ILE A 4 67.14 -9.31 34.17
N ARG A 5 67.79 -10.17 33.37
CA ARG A 5 68.28 -9.88 31.98
C ARG A 5 69.46 -10.74 31.50
N ARG A 6 69.20 -11.32 30.31
CA ARG A 6 70.02 -11.41 29.08
C ARG A 6 71.27 -12.30 29.05
N GLY A 7 71.24 -13.26 28.12
CA GLY A 7 72.41 -13.87 27.48
C GLY A 7 72.01 -14.49 26.13
N THR A 8 72.47 -13.89 25.05
CA THR A 8 72.36 -14.29 23.63
C THR A 8 73.19 -15.52 23.28
N THR A 9 72.73 -16.41 22.39
CA THR A 9 73.40 -16.79 21.11
C THR A 9 72.70 -17.92 20.32
N THR A 10 72.41 -17.61 19.05
CA THR A 10 72.51 -18.40 17.79
C THR A 10 72.07 -19.88 17.68
N ALA A 11 71.03 -20.04 16.84
CA ALA A 11 70.92 -20.91 15.66
C ALA A 11 71.00 -22.45 15.78
N GLY A 12 69.85 -23.09 15.59
CA GLY A 12 69.69 -24.50 15.20
C GLY A 12 68.31 -24.77 14.63
N ARG A 13 68.19 -24.84 13.29
CA ARG A 13 66.98 -25.14 12.52
C ARG A 13 66.38 -26.50 12.92
N ARG A 14 65.07 -26.54 13.21
CA ARG A 14 64.15 -27.62 12.77
C ARG A 14 62.76 -27.01 12.51
N THR A 15 62.35 -27.14 11.26
CA THR A 15 61.12 -26.62 10.64
C THR A 15 59.90 -27.46 11.00
N SER A 16 58.82 -26.84 11.48
CA SER A 16 57.48 -27.43 11.50
C SER A 16 56.42 -26.44 10.99
N SER A 17 55.76 -26.85 9.91
CA SER A 17 54.38 -26.59 9.47
C SER A 17 53.67 -25.27 9.84
N SER A 18 54.24 -24.11 9.52
CA SER A 18 53.45 -22.86 9.45
C SER A 18 53.75 -21.95 8.25
N ASP A 19 54.75 -22.26 7.42
CA ASP A 19 55.17 -21.37 6.31
C ASP A 19 54.69 -21.80 4.91
N MET A 20 53.74 -22.74 4.80
CA MET A 20 53.24 -23.23 3.51
C MET A 20 51.92 -22.59 3.04
N ILE A 21 51.49 -21.48 3.65
CA ILE A 21 50.23 -20.80 3.25
C ILE A 21 50.44 -19.32 2.85
N SER A 22 51.52 -18.65 3.27
CA SER A 22 51.72 -17.21 2.98
C SER A 22 52.48 -16.89 1.68
N ARG A 23 52.74 -17.87 0.80
CA ARG A 23 53.52 -17.64 -0.45
C ARG A 23 52.85 -18.12 -1.74
N ARG A 24 51.52 -18.28 -1.75
CA ARG A 24 50.77 -18.71 -2.95
C ARG A 24 49.78 -17.69 -3.52
N LEU A 25 49.89 -16.41 -3.14
CA LEU A 25 49.03 -15.33 -3.66
C LEU A 25 49.79 -14.14 -4.25
N SER A 26 51.07 -14.31 -4.61
CA SER A 26 51.83 -13.27 -5.31
C SER A 26 52.67 -13.86 -6.44
N ARG A 27 52.17 -13.67 -7.67
CA ARG A 27 52.80 -13.77 -9.01
C ARG A 27 52.25 -14.88 -9.91
N MET A 28 51.88 -14.44 -11.13
CA MET A 28 51.40 -15.14 -12.33
C MET A 28 49.88 -15.45 -12.32
N ASP A 29 49.03 -14.98 -13.23
CA ASP A 29 49.28 -14.39 -14.55
C ASP A 29 48.36 -13.20 -14.88
N SER A 30 49.04 -12.14 -15.28
CA SER A 30 48.58 -11.02 -16.07
C SER A 30 48.45 -11.46 -17.54
N ARG A 31 47.22 -11.72 -18.01
CA ARG A 31 46.79 -11.66 -19.43
C ARG A 31 45.33 -12.12 -19.54
N SER A 32 44.39 -11.17 -19.52
CA SER A 32 43.05 -11.24 -20.16
C SER A 32 42.08 -10.14 -19.70
N LEU A 33 42.57 -8.97 -19.27
CA LEU A 33 41.73 -7.78 -19.04
C LEU A 33 42.24 -6.63 -19.91
N SER A 34 42.00 -6.75 -21.21
CA SER A 34 42.07 -5.63 -22.15
C SER A 34 40.73 -5.54 -22.88
N GLY A 35 39.83 -4.76 -22.30
CA GLY A 35 38.49 -4.52 -22.81
C GLY A 35 37.64 -3.62 -21.91
N VAL A 36 38.28 -2.72 -21.16
CA VAL A 36 37.58 -1.62 -20.48
C VAL A 36 37.77 -0.39 -21.35
N TYR A 37 36.78 -0.07 -22.18
CA TYR A 37 36.65 1.28 -22.70
C TYR A 37 36.35 2.19 -21.51
N SER A 38 37.37 2.80 -20.93
CA SER A 38 37.23 3.98 -20.09
C SER A 38 36.75 5.12 -20.98
N TYR A 39 35.45 5.34 -21.02
CA TYR A 39 34.86 6.53 -21.63
C TYR A 39 35.23 7.71 -20.74
N ILE A 40 36.27 8.46 -21.12
CA ILE A 40 36.51 9.79 -20.55
C ILE A 40 35.45 10.69 -21.21
N PRO A 41 34.47 11.25 -20.47
CA PRO A 41 33.51 12.15 -21.07
C PRO A 41 34.28 13.36 -21.61
N THR A 42 34.05 13.69 -22.88
CA THR A 42 34.57 14.91 -23.49
C THR A 42 34.05 16.14 -22.73
N SER A 43 34.79 17.24 -22.70
CA SER A 43 34.34 18.49 -22.05
C SER A 43 32.96 18.95 -22.52
N ALA A 44 32.58 18.64 -23.76
CA ALA A 44 31.24 18.86 -24.30
C ALA A 44 30.16 17.97 -23.65
N THR A 45 30.43 16.69 -23.35
CA THR A 45 29.45 15.81 -22.66
C THR A 45 29.30 16.13 -21.17
N VAL A 46 30.37 16.61 -20.52
CA VAL A 46 30.30 17.16 -19.15
C VAL A 46 29.49 18.46 -19.13
N ASN A 47 29.70 19.36 -20.09
CA ASN A 47 28.94 20.62 -20.21
C ASN A 47 27.46 20.39 -20.55
N ILE A 48 27.12 19.45 -21.44
CA ILE A 48 25.72 19.12 -21.77
C ILE A 48 24.99 18.56 -20.54
N ASN A 49 25.66 17.77 -19.69
CA ASN A 49 25.06 17.22 -18.48
C ASN A 49 24.87 18.30 -17.40
N ALA A 50 25.81 19.25 -17.30
CA ALA A 50 25.71 20.39 -16.39
C ALA A 50 24.59 21.37 -16.80
N GLU A 51 24.47 21.70 -18.10
CA GLU A 51 23.39 22.55 -18.63
C GLU A 51 22.02 21.89 -18.44
N ALA A 52 21.91 20.57 -18.68
CA ALA A 52 20.67 19.83 -18.45
C ALA A 52 20.29 19.78 -16.96
N GLN A 53 21.26 19.64 -16.06
CA GLN A 53 21.04 19.70 -14.61
C GLN A 53 20.63 21.10 -14.16
N GLU A 54 21.23 22.17 -14.71
CA GLU A 54 20.87 23.55 -14.41
C GLU A 54 19.44 23.87 -14.87
N GLU A 55 19.06 23.43 -16.07
CA GLU A 55 17.69 23.60 -16.58
C GLU A 55 16.67 22.80 -15.76
N ALA A 56 17.02 21.57 -15.37
CA ALA A 56 16.18 20.77 -14.47
C ALA A 56 16.01 21.46 -13.10
N LEU A 57 17.09 21.99 -12.53
CA LEU A 57 17.07 22.75 -11.27
C LEU A 57 16.20 24.01 -11.39
N ARG A 58 16.30 24.75 -12.50
CA ARG A 58 15.47 25.93 -12.78
C ARG A 58 13.98 25.56 -12.79
N LYS A 59 13.60 24.50 -13.50
CA LYS A 59 12.22 23.99 -13.53
C LYS A 59 11.75 23.53 -12.15
N LEU A 60 12.58 22.78 -11.43
CA LEU A 60 12.27 22.33 -10.07
C LEU A 60 12.04 23.52 -9.12
N ASN A 61 12.83 24.59 -9.23
CA ASN A 61 12.65 25.80 -8.42
C ASN A 61 11.31 26.51 -8.70
N ILE A 62 10.83 26.51 -9.95
CA ILE A 62 9.49 27.01 -10.29
C ILE A 62 8.41 26.15 -9.62
N HIS A 63 8.55 24.82 -9.68
CA HIS A 63 7.62 23.90 -9.01
C HIS A 63 7.67 24.04 -7.49
N TYR A 64 8.85 24.25 -6.90
CA TYR A 64 9.01 24.49 -5.47
C TYR A 64 8.31 25.77 -5.01
N ALA A 65 8.49 26.88 -5.73
CA ALA A 65 7.77 28.13 -5.46
C ALA A 65 6.24 27.93 -5.58
N THR A 66 5.80 27.21 -6.61
CA THR A 66 4.39 26.89 -6.84
C THR A 66 3.81 26.05 -5.71
N LEU A 67 4.50 24.97 -5.31
CA LEU A 67 4.09 24.09 -4.22
C LEU A 67 3.99 24.87 -2.89
N LYS A 68 4.97 25.73 -2.60
CA LYS A 68 4.96 26.57 -1.40
C LYS A 68 3.76 27.52 -1.36
N ARG A 69 3.51 28.19 -2.48
CA ARG A 69 2.44 29.20 -2.60
C ARG A 69 1.03 28.60 -2.65
N GLN A 70 0.85 27.45 -3.28
CA GLN A 70 -0.48 26.88 -3.53
C GLN A 70 -0.90 25.79 -2.53
N ILE A 71 0.06 25.10 -1.90
CA ILE A 71 -0.22 23.95 -1.02
C ILE A 71 0.42 24.14 0.37
N LEU A 72 1.73 24.36 0.47
CA LEU A 72 2.42 24.33 1.78
C LEU A 72 2.12 25.53 2.67
N CYS A 73 1.70 26.67 2.11
CA CYS A 73 1.23 27.82 2.87
C CYS A 73 0.05 27.46 3.80
N TYR A 74 -0.75 26.44 3.45
CA TYR A 74 -1.89 25.97 4.23
C TYR A 74 -1.55 24.83 5.18
N GLN A 75 -0.29 24.41 5.28
CA GLN A 75 0.13 23.36 6.19
C GLN A 75 0.09 23.83 7.65
N SER A 76 -0.55 23.07 8.52
CA SER A 76 -0.54 23.37 9.96
C SER A 76 0.87 23.29 10.55
N SER A 77 1.24 24.30 11.34
CA SER A 77 2.52 24.37 12.02
C SER A 77 2.64 23.38 13.20
N THR A 78 1.53 22.88 13.75
CA THR A 78 1.56 21.90 14.85
C THR A 78 1.63 20.48 14.30
N LEU A 79 0.57 20.01 13.63
CA LEU A 79 0.43 18.63 13.18
C LEU A 79 0.85 18.40 11.72
N GLY A 80 1.12 19.46 10.94
CA GLY A 80 1.49 19.30 9.53
C GLY A 80 0.36 18.84 8.61
N MET A 81 -0.88 18.78 9.10
CA MET A 81 -2.07 18.41 8.31
C MET A 81 -2.55 19.60 7.46
N PHE A 82 -3.47 19.32 6.52
CA PHE A 82 -3.99 20.29 5.55
C PHE A 82 -5.51 20.34 5.56
N PRO A 83 -6.11 21.52 5.32
CA PRO A 83 -7.55 21.64 5.10
C PRO A 83 -7.96 21.07 3.74
N SER A 84 -9.26 20.87 3.50
CA SER A 84 -9.73 20.50 2.15
C SER A 84 -9.63 21.66 1.15
N ILE A 85 -9.88 22.89 1.63
CA ILE A 85 -9.77 24.14 0.87
C ILE A 85 -8.76 25.05 1.56
N GLY A 86 -7.73 25.46 0.85
CA GLY A 86 -6.78 26.47 1.30
C GLY A 86 -7.27 27.86 0.97
N ASN A 87 -7.58 28.68 1.98
CA ASN A 87 -8.02 30.06 1.80
C ASN A 87 -7.49 30.95 2.93
N ASP A 88 -6.66 31.94 2.59
CA ASP A 88 -6.07 32.87 3.55
C ASP A 88 -7.09 33.85 4.15
N GLN A 89 -8.13 34.22 3.39
CA GLN A 89 -9.19 35.13 3.85
C GLN A 89 -10.20 34.41 4.75
N LYS A 90 -10.38 33.10 4.56
CA LYS A 90 -11.29 32.26 5.33
C LYS A 90 -10.59 30.95 5.74
N PRO A 91 -9.63 31.01 6.66
CA PRO A 91 -8.89 29.83 7.09
C PRO A 91 -9.82 28.84 7.78
N SER A 92 -9.64 27.56 7.47
CA SER A 92 -10.29 26.45 8.14
C SER A 92 -9.26 25.74 9.02
N ASN A 93 -9.62 25.46 10.28
CA ASN A 93 -8.81 24.61 11.15
C ASN A 93 -9.13 23.11 10.99
N ILE A 94 -10.07 22.76 10.11
CA ILE A 94 -10.51 21.38 9.90
C ILE A 94 -9.64 20.74 8.83
N ALA A 95 -8.86 19.74 9.22
CA ALA A 95 -8.18 18.83 8.30
C ALA A 95 -9.06 17.63 7.95
N ARG A 96 -8.87 17.14 6.74
CA ARG A 96 -9.33 15.82 6.31
C ARG A 96 -8.12 14.97 5.94
N VAL A 97 -8.14 13.72 6.39
CA VAL A 97 -6.98 12.82 6.29
C VAL A 97 -6.61 12.55 4.83
N ARG A 98 -7.59 12.35 3.93
CA ARG A 98 -7.31 12.05 2.52
C ARG A 98 -6.59 13.21 1.83
N GLU A 99 -7.10 14.41 1.97
CA GLU A 99 -6.51 15.62 1.40
C GLU A 99 -5.12 15.86 1.97
N SER A 100 -4.96 15.69 3.29
CA SER A 100 -3.65 15.76 3.96
C SER A 100 -2.63 14.77 3.38
N ILE A 101 -3.05 13.53 3.09
CA ILE A 101 -2.20 12.52 2.44
C ILE A 101 -1.77 12.98 1.06
N TYR A 102 -2.69 13.44 0.20
CA TYR A 102 -2.32 13.87 -1.15
C TYR A 102 -1.41 15.11 -1.14
N CYS A 103 -1.60 16.06 -0.24
CA CYS A 103 -0.69 17.19 -0.05
C CYS A 103 0.70 16.72 0.40
N ALA A 104 0.78 15.76 1.32
CA ALA A 104 2.05 15.16 1.74
C ALA A 104 2.74 14.43 0.57
N VAL A 105 1.97 13.73 -0.28
CA VAL A 105 2.47 13.05 -1.47
C VAL A 105 3.00 14.04 -2.50
N ALA A 106 2.38 15.21 -2.68
CA ALA A 106 2.90 16.25 -3.57
C ALA A 106 4.26 16.80 -3.09
N ALA A 107 4.41 17.05 -1.79
CA ALA A 107 5.68 17.48 -1.21
C ALA A 107 6.75 16.37 -1.30
N TRP A 108 6.37 15.14 -0.99
CA TRP A 108 7.25 13.98 -1.12
C TRP A 108 7.69 13.75 -2.57
N ALA A 109 6.78 13.84 -3.55
CA ALA A 109 7.09 13.70 -4.97
C ALA A 109 8.13 14.73 -5.43
N LEU A 110 7.96 16.00 -5.04
CA LEU A 110 8.97 17.03 -5.34
C LEU A 110 10.31 16.74 -4.65
N SER A 111 10.29 16.25 -3.41
CA SER A 111 11.53 15.83 -2.73
C SER A 111 12.26 14.71 -3.48
N GLN A 112 11.54 13.74 -4.06
CA GLN A 112 12.15 12.69 -4.87
C GLN A 112 12.76 13.24 -6.16
N ALA A 113 12.13 14.26 -6.76
CA ALA A 113 12.67 14.92 -7.94
C ALA A 113 13.98 15.67 -7.62
N TYR A 114 14.06 16.36 -6.48
CA TYR A 114 15.28 17.06 -6.04
C TYR A 114 16.43 16.14 -5.65
N ARG A 115 16.18 14.90 -5.20
CA ARG A 115 17.24 13.93 -4.85
C ARG A 115 18.20 13.60 -5.99
N LYS A 116 17.83 13.90 -7.23
CA LYS A 116 18.65 13.69 -8.42
C LYS A 116 19.60 14.87 -8.70
N ILE A 117 19.50 15.95 -7.92
CA ILE A 117 20.33 17.15 -8.01
C ILE A 117 21.36 17.10 -6.89
N ASP A 118 22.63 17.40 -7.21
CA ASP A 118 23.73 17.31 -6.26
C ASP A 118 23.70 18.43 -5.20
N ASP A 119 23.44 19.68 -5.59
CA ASP A 119 23.22 20.81 -4.68
C ASP A 119 21.79 21.36 -4.82
N ASP A 120 20.91 20.88 -3.96
CA ASP A 120 19.51 21.28 -3.90
C ASP A 120 19.24 22.40 -2.87
N GLN A 121 20.28 22.93 -2.24
CA GLN A 121 20.20 23.92 -1.16
C GLN A 121 19.34 23.45 0.04
N GLY A 122 19.26 22.14 0.29
CA GLY A 122 18.50 21.55 1.39
C GLY A 122 17.01 21.36 1.13
N LYS A 123 16.52 21.65 -0.08
CA LYS A 123 15.09 21.55 -0.44
C LYS A 123 14.55 20.13 -0.35
N THR A 124 15.35 19.10 -0.68
CA THR A 124 14.95 17.69 -0.51
C THR A 124 14.57 17.41 0.94
N VAL A 125 15.41 17.84 1.88
CA VAL A 125 15.20 17.58 3.31
C VAL A 125 13.97 18.33 3.80
N GLU A 126 13.83 19.61 3.47
CA GLU A 126 12.66 20.42 3.85
C GLU A 126 11.35 19.78 3.38
N LEU A 127 11.26 19.41 2.10
CA LEU A 127 10.07 18.82 1.49
C LEU A 127 9.78 17.41 2.04
N ALA A 128 10.82 16.62 2.24
CA ALA A 128 10.71 15.30 2.87
C ALA A 128 10.17 15.42 4.30
N GLN A 129 10.71 16.33 5.10
CA GLN A 129 10.25 16.56 6.48
C GLN A 129 8.84 17.14 6.52
N THR A 130 8.45 17.93 5.53
CA THR A 130 7.07 18.42 5.35
C THR A 130 6.09 17.25 5.19
N ALA A 131 6.42 16.27 4.34
CA ALA A 131 5.60 15.07 4.17
C ALA A 131 5.59 14.19 5.44
N VAL A 132 6.75 13.99 6.07
CA VAL A 132 6.88 13.24 7.33
C VAL A 132 6.01 13.86 8.42
N LYS A 133 6.05 15.19 8.58
CA LYS A 133 5.26 15.91 9.58
C LYS A 133 3.76 15.66 9.41
N CYS A 134 3.25 15.78 8.18
CA CYS A 134 1.85 15.49 7.87
C CYS A 134 1.44 14.06 8.22
N MET A 135 2.21 13.06 7.73
CA MET A 135 1.92 11.65 7.97
C MET A 135 1.98 11.29 9.47
N ARG A 136 2.88 11.94 10.22
CA ARG A 136 2.96 11.81 11.68
C ARG A 136 1.82 12.53 12.40
N GLY A 137 1.35 13.66 11.90
CA GLY A 137 0.16 14.35 12.43
C GLY A 137 -1.09 13.50 12.33
N ILE A 138 -1.30 12.85 11.18
CA ILE A 138 -2.39 11.87 10.99
C ILE A 138 -2.23 10.71 11.99
N LEU A 139 -1.02 10.14 12.09
CA LEU A 139 -0.76 9.05 13.02
C LEU A 139 -1.08 9.47 14.46
N PHE A 140 -0.64 10.66 14.87
CA PHE A 140 -0.89 11.21 16.20
C PHE A 140 -2.39 11.30 16.51
N CYS A 141 -3.20 11.80 15.58
CA CYS A 141 -4.66 11.90 15.74
C CYS A 141 -5.32 10.52 15.91
N TRP A 142 -4.88 9.52 15.14
CA TRP A 142 -5.38 8.14 15.28
C TRP A 142 -4.84 7.42 16.51
N PHE A 143 -3.61 7.71 16.92
CA PHE A 143 -2.99 7.14 18.11
C PHE A 143 -3.81 7.45 19.37
N ARG A 144 -4.40 8.64 19.41
CA ARG A 144 -5.33 9.08 20.48
C ARG A 144 -6.68 8.33 20.47
N GLN A 145 -6.97 7.58 19.41
CA GLN A 145 -8.19 6.76 19.23
C GLN A 145 -7.87 5.25 19.30
N ALA A 146 -6.79 4.85 19.96
CA ALA A 146 -6.42 3.43 20.07
C ALA A 146 -7.52 2.55 20.69
N ASP A 147 -8.32 3.09 21.61
CA ASP A 147 -9.44 2.36 22.21
C ASP A 147 -10.55 2.06 21.18
N LYS A 148 -10.77 2.95 20.20
CA LYS A 148 -11.68 2.72 19.07
C LYS A 148 -11.17 1.60 18.19
N VAL A 149 -9.88 1.61 17.84
CA VAL A 149 -9.25 0.54 17.06
C VAL A 149 -9.42 -0.82 17.74
N GLU A 150 -9.21 -0.87 19.06
CA GLU A 150 -9.42 -2.09 19.85
C GLU A 150 -10.86 -2.60 19.74
N LYS A 151 -11.86 -1.72 19.94
CA LYS A 151 -13.28 -2.07 19.84
C LYS A 151 -13.69 -2.47 18.42
N PHE A 152 -13.16 -1.79 17.40
CA PHE A 152 -13.47 -2.04 15.99
C PHE A 152 -13.05 -3.44 15.52
N LYS A 153 -11.94 -3.96 16.06
CA LYS A 153 -11.51 -5.35 15.80
C LYS A 153 -12.58 -6.38 16.19
N LEU A 154 -13.45 -6.07 17.15
CA LEU A 154 -14.55 -6.95 17.54
C LEU A 154 -15.85 -6.56 16.82
N ASN A 155 -16.17 -5.28 16.80
CA ASN A 155 -17.40 -4.75 16.22
C ASN A 155 -17.11 -3.70 15.14
N GLN A 156 -17.24 -4.09 13.87
CA GLN A 156 -16.97 -3.21 12.73
C GLN A 156 -18.17 -2.27 12.45
N SER A 157 -18.50 -1.40 13.41
CA SER A 157 -19.59 -0.41 13.29
C SER A 157 -19.06 1.03 13.21
N PRO A 158 -19.87 1.99 12.71
CA PRO A 158 -19.51 3.40 12.75
C PRO A 158 -19.12 3.90 14.13
N ASP A 159 -19.78 3.45 15.20
CA ASP A 159 -19.52 3.93 16.57
C ASP A 159 -18.08 3.70 17.06
N PHE A 160 -17.40 2.71 16.49
CA PHE A 160 -16.02 2.34 16.86
C PHE A 160 -15.01 2.69 15.76
N ALA A 161 -15.44 3.36 14.70
CA ALA A 161 -14.57 3.69 13.59
C ALA A 161 -13.61 4.82 13.93
N LEU A 162 -12.45 4.83 13.26
CA LEU A 162 -11.53 5.95 13.33
C LEU A 162 -12.13 7.18 12.67
N HIS A 163 -11.95 8.34 13.29
CA HIS A 163 -12.26 9.63 12.65
C HIS A 163 -11.36 9.90 11.45
N SER A 164 -11.89 10.58 10.44
CA SER A 164 -11.15 11.00 9.23
C SER A 164 -11.02 12.52 9.10
N SER A 165 -11.57 13.28 10.06
CA SER A 165 -11.48 14.74 10.14
C SER A 165 -11.10 15.20 11.55
N PHE A 166 -10.14 16.13 11.61
CA PHE A 166 -9.50 16.56 12.85
C PHE A 166 -9.30 18.07 12.86
N ASP A 167 -9.31 18.66 14.04
CA ASP A 167 -8.78 20.00 14.22
C ASP A 167 -7.25 19.96 14.05
N MET A 168 -6.73 20.79 13.16
CA MET A 168 -5.33 20.77 12.74
C MET A 168 -4.35 21.27 13.80
N VAL A 169 -4.85 21.95 14.84
CA VAL A 169 -4.04 22.52 15.91
C VAL A 169 -3.93 21.51 17.05
N THR A 170 -5.08 21.01 17.51
CA THR A 170 -5.22 20.14 18.68
C THR A 170 -5.14 18.65 18.34
N GLY A 171 -5.57 18.25 17.14
CA GLY A 171 -5.74 16.85 16.74
C GLY A 171 -7.00 16.19 17.29
N ASP A 172 -7.94 16.97 17.82
CA ASP A 172 -9.22 16.46 18.32
C ASP A 172 -10.18 16.17 17.16
N PRO A 173 -11.05 15.14 17.26
CA PRO A 173 -12.15 14.95 16.32
C PRO A 173 -13.06 16.18 16.30
N VAL A 174 -13.38 16.67 15.09
CA VAL A 174 -14.23 17.87 14.92
C VAL A 174 -15.71 17.57 15.16
N TYR A 175 -16.12 16.34 14.87
CA TYR A 175 -17.50 15.91 14.91
C TYR A 175 -17.69 14.76 15.90
N GLY A 176 -18.89 14.65 16.47
CA GLY A 176 -19.30 13.49 17.23
C GLY A 176 -19.48 12.26 16.33
N ASP A 177 -19.44 11.07 16.93
CA ASP A 177 -19.52 9.80 16.21
C ASP A 177 -20.82 9.63 15.40
N GLN A 178 -21.93 10.18 15.91
CA GLN A 178 -23.24 10.13 15.25
C GLN A 178 -23.44 11.24 14.20
N ASP A 179 -22.62 12.29 14.25
CA ASP A 179 -22.83 13.50 13.47
C ASP A 179 -22.04 13.50 12.15
N TYR A 180 -21.05 12.61 12.04
CA TYR A 180 -20.19 12.54 10.86
C TYR A 180 -19.96 11.10 10.37
N PRO A 181 -20.07 10.86 9.06
CA PRO A 181 -19.84 9.55 8.42
C PRO A 181 -18.36 9.16 8.36
N HIS A 182 -17.72 9.03 9.52
CA HIS A 182 -16.28 8.84 9.67
C HIS A 182 -15.77 7.43 9.32
N LEU A 183 -16.64 6.41 9.31
CA LEU A 183 -16.23 5.05 8.91
C LEU A 183 -15.86 5.03 7.42
N GLN A 184 -14.56 5.16 7.15
CA GLN A 184 -13.95 5.18 5.83
C GLN A 184 -12.72 4.27 5.81
N ILE A 185 -12.89 3.04 5.32
CA ILE A 185 -11.81 2.04 5.31
C ILE A 185 -10.75 2.43 4.28
N ASP A 186 -11.18 3.04 3.18
CA ASP A 186 -10.31 3.45 2.09
C ASP A 186 -9.29 4.51 2.51
N VAL A 187 -9.64 5.42 3.42
CA VAL A 187 -8.71 6.42 3.98
C VAL A 187 -7.58 5.76 4.78
N VAL A 188 -7.91 4.77 5.63
CA VAL A 188 -6.92 4.03 6.40
C VAL A 188 -6.03 3.20 5.46
N GLY A 189 -6.62 2.56 4.45
CA GLY A 189 -5.87 1.84 3.42
C GLY A 189 -4.93 2.77 2.63
N LEU A 190 -5.40 3.96 2.24
CA LEU A 190 -4.61 4.96 1.52
C LEU A 190 -3.40 5.43 2.36
N TYR A 191 -3.61 5.66 3.66
CA TYR A 191 -2.54 6.00 4.60
C TYR A 191 -1.47 4.90 4.65
N LEU A 192 -1.87 3.65 4.87
CA LEU A 192 -0.95 2.51 4.94
C LEU A 192 -0.18 2.32 3.63
N LEU A 193 -0.84 2.52 2.49
CA LEU A 193 -0.22 2.43 1.17
C LEU A 193 0.89 3.48 1.01
N PHE A 194 0.60 4.76 1.26
CA PHE A 194 1.60 5.82 1.11
C PHE A 194 2.66 5.82 2.22
N LEU A 195 2.33 5.35 3.42
CA LEU A 195 3.31 5.10 4.48
C LEU A 195 4.40 4.15 3.98
N VAL A 196 4.01 3.04 3.33
CA VAL A 196 4.96 2.08 2.75
C VAL A 196 5.77 2.70 1.62
N GLN A 197 5.12 3.42 0.69
CA GLN A 197 5.83 4.08 -0.42
C GLN A 197 6.90 5.06 0.08
N MET A 198 6.54 5.89 1.08
CA MET A 198 7.46 6.86 1.66
C MET A 198 8.61 6.20 2.43
N ILE A 199 8.34 5.16 3.23
CA ILE A 199 9.39 4.40 3.93
C ILE A 199 10.31 3.68 2.95
N ALA A 200 9.76 3.09 1.88
CA ALA A 200 10.54 2.44 0.82
C ALA A 200 11.45 3.44 0.08
N SER A 201 11.04 4.71 0.00
CA SER A 201 11.91 5.80 -0.48
C SER A 201 12.95 6.28 0.57
N GLY A 202 13.04 5.65 1.74
CA GLY A 202 14.00 6.02 2.80
C GLY A 202 13.53 7.11 3.76
N LEU A 203 12.24 7.49 3.76
CA LEU A 203 11.71 8.41 4.79
C LEU A 203 11.47 7.67 6.12
N LYS A 204 11.86 8.32 7.21
CA LYS A 204 11.60 7.85 8.57
C LYS A 204 10.33 8.51 9.10
N ILE A 205 9.21 7.78 9.09
CA ILE A 205 7.91 8.26 9.56
C ILE A 205 7.56 7.65 10.93
N VAL A 206 7.89 6.39 11.15
CA VAL A 206 7.62 5.66 12.41
C VAL A 206 8.90 5.63 13.26
N TYR A 207 8.80 5.98 14.54
CA TYR A 207 9.94 6.18 15.44
C TYR A 207 9.94 5.25 16.65
N THR A 208 8.78 4.73 17.07
CA THR A 208 8.71 3.91 18.28
C THR A 208 8.02 2.58 18.04
N THR A 209 8.36 1.57 18.86
CA THR A 209 7.67 0.28 18.85
C THR A 209 6.18 0.44 19.20
N ASP A 210 5.82 1.47 19.97
CA ASP A 210 4.41 1.75 20.28
C ASP A 210 3.63 2.13 19.00
N GLU A 211 4.22 2.96 18.13
CA GLU A 211 3.68 3.31 16.81
C GLU A 211 3.64 2.09 15.86
N VAL A 212 4.68 1.24 15.85
CA VAL A 212 4.69 -0.03 15.10
C VAL A 212 3.49 -0.90 15.49
N ASN A 213 3.30 -1.13 16.79
CA ASN A 213 2.21 -1.96 17.29
C ASN A 213 0.84 -1.36 16.94
N PHE A 214 0.70 -0.04 16.98
CA PHE A 214 -0.52 0.62 16.56
C PHE A 214 -0.80 0.41 15.06
N ILE A 215 0.20 0.56 14.20
CA ILE A 215 0.08 0.32 12.75
C ILE A 215 -0.27 -1.15 12.46
N GLN A 216 0.29 -2.10 13.21
CA GLN A 216 -0.11 -3.52 13.13
C GLN A 216 -1.60 -3.71 13.48
N ASN A 217 -2.16 -2.91 14.38
CA ASN A 217 -3.61 -2.94 14.67
C ASN A 217 -4.44 -2.25 13.57
N LEU A 218 -3.90 -1.25 12.86
CA LEU A 218 -4.55 -0.69 11.66
C LEU A 218 -4.65 -1.73 10.53
N VAL A 219 -3.70 -2.66 10.42
CA VAL A 219 -3.82 -3.80 9.52
C VAL A 219 -5.05 -4.65 9.89
N PHE A 220 -5.22 -4.98 11.18
CA PHE A 220 -6.39 -5.75 11.64
C PHE A 220 -7.71 -4.97 11.50
N TYR A 221 -7.65 -3.64 11.47
CA TYR A 221 -8.78 -2.76 11.21
C TYR A 221 -9.26 -2.90 9.76
N VAL A 222 -8.34 -2.90 8.78
CA VAL A 222 -8.69 -2.96 7.35
C VAL A 222 -8.82 -4.39 6.79
N GLU A 223 -8.31 -5.42 7.48
CA GLU A 223 -8.27 -6.80 6.94
C GLU A 223 -9.64 -7.41 6.59
N ARG A 224 -10.73 -6.90 7.17
CA ARG A 224 -12.11 -7.37 6.92
C ARG A 224 -12.93 -6.45 6.03
N ALA A 225 -12.29 -5.59 5.21
CA ALA A 225 -12.99 -4.67 4.31
C ALA A 225 -14.04 -5.37 3.43
N TYR A 226 -13.74 -6.59 2.95
CA TYR A 226 -14.62 -7.42 2.12
C TYR A 226 -16.05 -7.67 2.67
N ARG A 227 -16.25 -7.47 3.98
CA ARG A 227 -17.53 -7.67 4.66
C ARG A 227 -17.91 -6.53 5.61
N THR A 228 -17.20 -5.40 5.53
CA THR A 228 -17.44 -4.26 6.42
C THR A 228 -18.08 -3.14 5.61
N PRO A 229 -19.38 -2.89 5.78
CA PRO A 229 -20.04 -1.76 5.14
C PRO A 229 -19.52 -0.44 5.72
N ASP A 230 -19.15 0.50 4.87
CA ASP A 230 -18.64 1.82 5.26
C ASP A 230 -19.36 2.96 4.49
N TYR A 231 -18.94 4.21 4.71
CA TYR A 231 -19.51 5.36 4.01
C TYR A 231 -18.86 5.64 2.65
N GLY A 232 -17.84 4.88 2.29
CA GLY A 232 -17.05 5.02 1.07
C GLY A 232 -16.27 6.34 0.98
N MET A 233 -15.62 6.52 -0.17
CA MET A 233 -14.76 7.67 -0.45
C MET A 233 -15.48 9.02 -0.33
N TRP A 234 -16.79 9.02 -0.57
CA TRP A 234 -17.63 10.22 -0.63
C TRP A 234 -18.38 10.55 0.65
N GLU A 235 -18.17 9.81 1.74
CA GLU A 235 -18.78 10.10 3.05
C GLU A 235 -20.32 10.05 3.00
N ARG A 236 -20.89 9.15 2.18
CA ARG A 236 -22.35 9.09 1.95
C ARG A 236 -22.98 7.73 2.19
N GLY A 237 -22.19 6.66 2.21
CA GLY A 237 -22.73 5.31 2.29
C GLY A 237 -23.56 5.02 1.05
N SER A 238 -24.82 4.66 1.20
CA SER A 238 -25.70 4.39 0.06
C SER A 238 -25.88 5.58 -0.87
N LYS A 239 -26.14 5.30 -2.16
CA LYS A 239 -26.54 6.30 -3.17
C LYS A 239 -27.73 7.17 -2.71
N TYR A 240 -28.60 6.62 -1.88
CA TYR A 240 -29.78 7.32 -1.36
C TYR A 240 -29.46 8.33 -0.26
N TYR A 241 -28.21 8.36 0.25
CA TYR A 241 -27.74 9.24 1.32
C TYR A 241 -28.76 9.37 2.46
N ASN A 242 -28.99 8.25 3.13
CA ASN A 242 -29.97 8.04 4.19
C ASN A 242 -29.30 7.54 5.49
N GLY A 243 -27.98 7.66 5.60
CA GLY A 243 -27.18 7.20 6.74
C GLY A 243 -26.79 5.71 6.70
N SER A 244 -27.26 4.92 5.74
CA SER A 244 -26.88 3.50 5.66
C SER A 244 -25.51 3.32 4.99
N THR A 245 -24.67 2.48 5.58
CA THR A 245 -23.38 2.06 5.02
C THR A 245 -23.54 0.94 3.99
N GLU A 246 -22.59 0.80 3.07
CA GLU A 246 -22.58 -0.26 2.06
C GLU A 246 -21.16 -0.83 1.89
N VAL A 247 -21.04 -2.05 1.35
CA VAL A 247 -19.73 -2.59 0.97
C VAL A 247 -19.31 -1.94 -0.35
N HIS A 248 -18.26 -1.13 -0.29
CA HIS A 248 -17.73 -0.37 -1.43
C HIS A 248 -16.52 -1.07 -2.05
N ALA A 249 -16.57 -1.33 -3.36
CA ALA A 249 -15.48 -1.93 -4.11
C ALA A 249 -14.21 -1.07 -4.03
N SER A 250 -14.34 0.25 -4.12
CA SER A 250 -13.21 1.17 -3.92
C SER A 250 -12.51 0.97 -2.57
N SER A 251 -13.28 0.78 -1.50
CA SER A 251 -12.74 0.60 -0.15
C SER A 251 -12.09 -0.77 0.05
N ILE A 252 -12.69 -1.83 -0.50
CA ILE A 252 -12.07 -3.16 -0.51
C ILE A 252 -10.79 -3.16 -1.34
N GLY A 253 -10.79 -2.54 -2.52
CA GLY A 253 -9.65 -2.50 -3.42
C GLY A 253 -8.47 -1.74 -2.82
N ILE A 254 -8.71 -0.58 -2.22
CA ILE A 254 -7.67 0.21 -1.52
C ILE A 254 -7.16 -0.54 -0.28
N ALA A 255 -8.05 -1.18 0.50
CA ALA A 255 -7.63 -2.02 1.63
C ALA A 255 -6.79 -3.22 1.17
N LYS A 256 -7.21 -3.96 0.14
CA LYS A 256 -6.44 -5.04 -0.48
C LYS A 256 -5.07 -4.55 -0.91
N ALA A 257 -5.01 -3.40 -1.56
CA ALA A 257 -3.78 -2.78 -2.01
C ALA A 257 -2.82 -2.46 -0.86
N ALA A 258 -3.36 -1.90 0.22
CA ALA A 258 -2.63 -1.59 1.44
C ALA A 258 -2.08 -2.84 2.14
N LEU A 259 -2.92 -3.88 2.29
CA LEU A 259 -2.54 -5.17 2.88
C LEU A 259 -1.39 -5.83 2.10
N GLU A 260 -1.46 -5.80 0.77
CA GLU A 260 -0.39 -6.30 -0.09
C GLU A 260 0.89 -5.46 0.02
N ALA A 261 0.75 -4.13 0.10
CA ALA A 261 1.89 -3.23 0.19
C ALA A 261 2.64 -3.36 1.53
N ILE A 262 1.93 -3.40 2.66
CA ILE A 262 2.51 -3.35 4.01
C ILE A 262 3.04 -4.69 4.51
N ASN A 263 2.57 -5.81 3.96
CA ASN A 263 3.02 -7.13 4.37
C ASN A 263 4.55 -7.29 4.22
N GLY A 264 5.21 -7.69 5.30
CA GLY A 264 6.64 -7.96 5.35
C GLY A 264 7.54 -6.72 5.31
N ILE A 265 6.98 -5.51 5.39
CA ILE A 265 7.76 -4.27 5.43
C ILE A 265 8.22 -3.97 6.85
N ASN A 266 9.47 -3.49 6.96
CA ASN A 266 10.00 -2.95 8.19
C ASN A 266 9.67 -1.45 8.30
N LEU A 267 8.93 -1.06 9.34
CA LEU A 267 8.48 0.34 9.51
C LEU A 267 9.59 1.31 9.89
N PHE A 268 10.73 0.82 10.37
CA PHE A 268 11.93 1.64 10.60
C PHE A 268 12.84 1.73 9.37
N GLY A 269 12.40 1.18 8.23
CA GLY A 269 13.19 1.12 7.00
C GLY A 269 14.28 0.06 7.07
N ASP A 270 15.39 0.32 6.38
CA ASP A 270 16.59 -0.51 6.30
C ASP A 270 17.30 -0.73 7.65
N GLN A 271 17.15 0.20 8.58
CA GLN A 271 17.74 0.14 9.92
C GLN A 271 16.87 -0.60 10.95
N GLY A 272 15.72 -1.13 10.54
CA GLY A 272 14.81 -1.81 11.45
C GLY A 272 15.19 -3.25 11.76
N ALA A 273 14.57 -3.79 12.82
CA ALA A 273 14.77 -5.18 13.25
C ALA A 273 13.49 -6.00 13.04
N SER A 274 13.52 -7.30 13.38
CA SER A 274 12.39 -8.22 13.17
C SER A 274 11.11 -7.80 13.90
N TRP A 275 11.20 -7.10 15.03
CA TRP A 275 10.04 -6.64 15.80
C TRP A 275 9.35 -5.39 15.22
N SER A 276 9.96 -4.72 14.24
CA SER A 276 9.36 -3.59 13.52
C SER A 276 8.76 -3.96 12.16
N VAL A 277 8.65 -5.26 11.90
CA VAL A 277 8.05 -5.84 10.69
C VAL A 277 6.55 -6.01 10.88
N ILE A 278 5.79 -5.63 9.86
CA ILE A 278 4.33 -5.82 9.83
C ILE A 278 3.97 -7.10 9.09
N TYR A 279 3.04 -7.87 9.65
CA TYR A 279 2.54 -9.10 9.06
C TYR A 279 1.05 -9.02 8.76
N VAL A 280 0.67 -9.61 7.64
CA VAL A 280 -0.72 -9.67 7.17
C VAL A 280 -1.15 -11.12 6.97
N ASP A 281 -2.38 -11.41 7.40
CA ASP A 281 -3.04 -12.69 7.14
C ASP A 281 -3.36 -12.83 5.63
N ILE A 282 -2.78 -13.85 4.99
CA ILE A 282 -2.97 -14.09 3.55
C ILE A 282 -4.40 -14.51 3.21
N ASP A 283 -5.09 -15.20 4.11
CA ASP A 283 -6.48 -15.58 3.90
C ASP A 283 -7.37 -14.35 3.96
N ALA A 284 -7.03 -13.37 4.80
CA ALA A 284 -7.72 -12.08 4.82
C ALA A 284 -7.48 -11.30 3.52
N HIS A 285 -6.22 -11.20 3.08
CA HIS A 285 -5.90 -10.59 1.79
C HIS A 285 -6.65 -11.27 0.63
N ASN A 286 -6.67 -12.60 0.58
CA ASN A 286 -7.33 -13.35 -0.49
C ASN A 286 -8.85 -13.14 -0.50
N ARG A 287 -9.51 -13.12 0.67
CA ARG A 287 -10.94 -12.79 0.76
C ARG A 287 -11.25 -11.40 0.20
N ASN A 288 -10.42 -10.39 0.52
CA ASN A 288 -10.58 -9.07 -0.07
C ASN A 288 -10.38 -9.08 -1.58
N ARG A 289 -9.36 -9.79 -2.08
CA ARG A 289 -9.11 -9.95 -3.53
C ARG A 289 -10.31 -10.58 -4.25
N THR A 290 -10.76 -11.75 -3.82
CA THR A 290 -11.86 -12.48 -4.47
C THR A 290 -13.15 -11.66 -4.50
N ILE A 291 -13.51 -11.03 -3.37
CA ILE A 291 -14.71 -10.20 -3.31
C ILE A 291 -14.56 -8.97 -4.20
N PHE A 292 -13.41 -8.28 -4.16
CA PHE A 292 -13.16 -7.12 -5.02
C PHE A 292 -13.30 -7.45 -6.51
N GLU A 293 -12.62 -8.50 -6.98
CA GLU A 293 -12.68 -8.95 -8.38
C GLU A 293 -14.11 -9.34 -8.80
N SER A 294 -14.89 -9.93 -7.90
CA SER A 294 -16.27 -10.33 -8.16
C SER A 294 -17.25 -9.15 -8.24
N ILE A 295 -17.01 -8.09 -7.46
CA ILE A 295 -17.89 -6.91 -7.42
C ILE A 295 -17.65 -6.02 -8.66
N LEU A 296 -16.41 -5.92 -9.14
CA LEU A 296 -16.10 -5.11 -10.31
C LEU A 296 -16.88 -5.56 -11.56
N PRO A 297 -17.41 -4.62 -12.37
CA PRO A 297 -17.18 -3.17 -12.36
C PRO A 297 -18.28 -2.39 -11.62
N ARG A 298 -18.91 -2.95 -10.59
CA ARG A 298 -19.86 -2.24 -9.72
C ARG A 298 -19.11 -1.62 -8.54
N GLU A 299 -19.65 -0.54 -7.98
CA GLU A 299 -19.07 0.06 -6.77
C GLU A 299 -19.70 -0.50 -5.50
N SER A 300 -21.02 -0.57 -5.44
CA SER A 300 -21.75 -1.06 -4.25
C SER A 300 -23.15 -1.51 -4.64
N ASN A 301 -23.93 -1.99 -3.68
CA ASN A 301 -25.30 -2.45 -3.94
C ASN A 301 -26.17 -1.38 -4.63
N SER A 302 -26.09 -0.13 -4.17
CA SER A 302 -26.87 0.97 -4.74
C SER A 302 -26.18 1.71 -5.89
N LYS A 303 -24.84 1.64 -6.00
CA LYS A 303 -24.06 2.33 -7.04
C LYS A 303 -23.58 1.35 -8.12
N ASN A 304 -24.21 1.44 -9.28
CA ASN A 304 -23.85 0.60 -10.43
C ASN A 304 -22.40 0.80 -10.92
N THR A 305 -21.85 2.01 -10.78
CA THR A 305 -20.44 2.35 -11.02
C THR A 305 -20.14 3.67 -10.30
N ASP A 306 -18.87 3.97 -10.09
CA ASP A 306 -18.40 5.15 -9.37
C ASP A 306 -17.00 5.56 -9.88
N ALA A 307 -16.70 6.85 -9.86
CA ALA A 307 -15.38 7.37 -10.21
C ALA A 307 -14.30 7.02 -9.17
N SER A 308 -14.68 6.69 -7.93
CA SER A 308 -13.77 6.16 -6.90
C SER A 308 -13.07 4.87 -7.33
N LEU A 309 -13.64 4.13 -8.29
CA LEU A 309 -13.00 2.97 -8.90
C LEU A 309 -11.72 3.33 -9.65
N LEU A 310 -11.60 4.55 -10.21
CA LEU A 310 -10.42 5.00 -10.94
C LEU A 310 -9.17 5.00 -10.05
N PRO A 311 -9.07 5.76 -8.95
CA PRO A 311 -7.88 5.70 -8.08
C PRO A 311 -7.68 4.34 -7.40
N THR A 312 -8.67 3.44 -7.46
CA THR A 312 -8.57 2.07 -6.96
C THR A 312 -7.86 1.15 -7.97
N ILE A 313 -8.23 1.19 -9.25
CA ILE A 313 -7.61 0.37 -10.31
C ILE A 313 -6.35 1.02 -10.91
N PHE A 314 -6.23 2.34 -10.76
CA PHE A 314 -5.12 3.16 -11.24
C PHE A 314 -4.22 3.61 -10.09
N TRP A 315 -3.27 4.51 -10.37
CA TRP A 315 -2.49 5.14 -9.32
C TRP A 315 -3.43 5.87 -8.33
N PRO A 316 -3.21 5.73 -7.02
CA PRO A 316 -2.05 5.10 -6.38
C PRO A 316 -2.20 3.60 -6.09
N SER A 317 -3.42 3.06 -6.17
CA SER A 317 -3.72 1.76 -5.56
C SER A 317 -3.45 0.55 -6.42
N PHE A 318 -3.59 0.60 -7.75
CA PHE A 318 -3.37 -0.57 -8.63
C PHE A 318 -3.90 -1.88 -8.00
N ALA A 319 -5.15 -1.87 -7.52
CA ALA A 319 -5.69 -2.93 -6.69
C ALA A 319 -5.85 -4.26 -7.45
N ILE A 320 -5.92 -4.18 -8.78
CA ILE A 320 -6.12 -5.28 -9.71
C ILE A 320 -5.11 -5.18 -10.86
N HIS A 321 -4.65 -6.32 -11.35
CA HIS A 321 -3.63 -6.40 -12.41
C HIS A 321 -4.15 -7.14 -13.66
N GLU A 322 -5.29 -7.80 -13.56
CA GLU A 322 -5.98 -8.50 -14.63
C GLU A 322 -6.56 -7.51 -15.64
N LYS A 323 -5.84 -7.30 -16.75
CA LYS A 323 -6.15 -6.30 -17.79
C LYS A 323 -7.61 -6.30 -18.24
N HIS A 324 -8.21 -7.47 -18.52
CA HIS A 324 -9.61 -7.56 -18.94
C HIS A 324 -10.60 -6.98 -17.91
N ILE A 325 -10.33 -7.15 -16.60
CA ILE A 325 -11.20 -6.60 -15.55
C ILE A 325 -10.96 -5.09 -15.40
N THR A 326 -9.70 -4.66 -15.47
CA THR A 326 -9.32 -3.23 -15.45
C THR A 326 -9.97 -2.46 -16.59
N ASP A 327 -9.81 -2.93 -17.83
CA ASP A 327 -10.34 -2.31 -19.04
C ASP A 327 -11.87 -2.23 -18.98
N ARG A 328 -12.55 -3.34 -18.64
CA ARG A 328 -14.01 -3.39 -18.48
C ARG A 328 -14.52 -2.43 -17.40
N THR A 329 -13.74 -2.22 -16.33
CA THR A 329 -14.09 -1.31 -15.24
C THR A 329 -13.94 0.13 -15.68
N GLU A 330 -12.80 0.48 -16.27
CA GLU A 330 -12.54 1.79 -16.85
C GLU A 330 -13.63 2.16 -17.88
N ASP A 331 -13.89 1.28 -18.85
CA ASP A 331 -14.86 1.50 -19.92
C ASP A 331 -16.25 1.78 -19.35
N LYS A 332 -16.66 1.07 -18.30
CA LYS A 332 -17.96 1.28 -17.66
C LYS A 332 -18.01 2.62 -16.93
N VAL A 333 -16.94 3.02 -16.24
CA VAL A 333 -16.83 4.34 -15.58
C VAL A 333 -16.92 5.43 -16.64
N LEU A 334 -16.06 5.41 -17.65
CA LEU A 334 -16.00 6.45 -18.67
C LEU A 334 -17.31 6.55 -19.46
N ARG A 335 -17.85 5.43 -19.93
CA ARG A 335 -19.11 5.43 -20.70
C ARG A 335 -20.32 5.94 -19.93
N ARG A 336 -20.35 5.78 -18.60
CA ARG A 336 -21.50 6.17 -17.77
C ARG A 336 -21.33 7.52 -17.09
N LEU A 337 -20.10 7.92 -16.75
CA LEU A 337 -19.83 9.04 -15.86
C LEU A 337 -19.01 10.16 -16.52
N LYS A 338 -18.30 9.92 -17.62
CA LYS A 338 -17.56 10.97 -18.34
C LYS A 338 -18.54 11.96 -18.97
N GLY A 339 -18.32 13.24 -18.71
CA GLY A 339 -18.99 14.36 -19.35
C GLY A 339 -18.00 15.26 -20.08
N ARG A 340 -18.39 16.50 -20.38
CA ARG A 340 -17.55 17.47 -21.11
C ARG A 340 -16.52 18.14 -20.20
N PHE A 341 -16.82 18.27 -18.92
CA PHE A 341 -16.04 19.02 -17.92
C PHE A 341 -15.38 18.11 -16.88
N GLY A 342 -15.35 16.80 -17.11
CA GLY A 342 -14.74 15.82 -16.20
C GLY A 342 -15.62 14.58 -16.02
N ILE A 343 -15.44 13.91 -14.89
CA ILE A 343 -16.14 12.65 -14.58
C ILE A 343 -17.03 12.85 -13.35
N LYS A 344 -18.29 12.43 -13.42
CA LYS A 344 -19.23 12.45 -12.30
C LYS A 344 -18.80 11.44 -11.23
N ARG A 345 -19.04 11.72 -9.95
CA ARG A 345 -18.75 10.74 -8.87
C ARG A 345 -19.54 9.46 -9.06
N PHE A 346 -20.86 9.54 -9.14
CA PHE A 346 -21.74 8.45 -9.53
C PHE A 346 -23.06 9.01 -10.11
N LEU A 347 -23.85 8.15 -10.77
CA LEU A 347 -25.12 8.57 -11.37
C LEU A 347 -26.13 9.03 -10.30
N ARG A 348 -26.86 10.10 -10.57
CA ARG A 348 -27.86 10.73 -9.67
C ARG A 348 -27.29 11.18 -8.33
N ASP A 349 -26.05 11.62 -8.36
CA ASP A 349 -25.42 12.26 -7.22
C ASP A 349 -25.87 13.72 -7.12
N GLY A 350 -26.44 14.08 -5.97
CA GLY A 350 -26.93 15.43 -5.69
C GLY A 350 -25.87 16.37 -5.10
N TYR A 351 -24.70 15.88 -4.70
CA TYR A 351 -23.73 16.72 -4.01
C TYR A 351 -23.35 17.96 -4.80
N ARG A 352 -23.49 19.12 -4.17
CA ARG A 352 -23.19 20.44 -4.72
C ARG A 352 -24.01 20.79 -5.98
N THR A 353 -25.07 20.04 -6.27
CA THR A 353 -26.06 20.45 -7.27
C THR A 353 -26.96 21.55 -6.71
N VAL A 354 -27.56 22.35 -7.59
CA VAL A 354 -28.45 23.46 -7.19
C VAL A 354 -29.71 22.99 -6.48
N LEU A 355 -30.13 21.77 -6.76
CA LEU A 355 -31.35 21.17 -6.19
C LEU A 355 -31.10 20.47 -4.86
N GLU A 356 -29.84 20.30 -4.44
CA GLU A 356 -29.53 19.73 -3.14
C GLU A 356 -29.85 20.73 -2.03
N ASP A 357 -30.81 20.37 -1.19
CA ASP A 357 -31.08 21.10 0.04
C ASP A 357 -29.96 20.85 1.06
N LYS A 358 -29.19 21.91 1.31
CA LYS A 358 -28.03 21.95 2.21
C LYS A 358 -28.39 22.03 3.70
N SER A 359 -29.66 22.27 4.03
CA SER A 359 -30.11 22.44 5.43
C SER A 359 -30.30 21.13 6.18
N ARG A 360 -30.21 20.00 5.49
CA ARG A 360 -30.52 18.67 6.03
C ARG A 360 -29.39 17.69 5.73
N SER A 361 -29.29 16.66 6.57
CA SER A 361 -28.25 15.65 6.46
C SER A 361 -28.56 14.55 5.45
N PHE A 362 -29.82 14.31 5.08
CA PHE A 362 -30.19 13.15 4.24
C PHE A 362 -31.20 13.52 3.15
N TYR A 363 -31.17 12.77 2.05
CA TYR A 363 -32.13 12.94 0.96
C TYR A 363 -33.51 12.41 1.34
N ARG A 364 -34.54 12.98 0.72
CA ARG A 364 -35.91 12.46 0.80
C ARG A 364 -36.07 11.25 -0.12
N PRO A 365 -37.03 10.36 0.16
CA PRO A 365 -37.39 9.29 -0.75
C PRO A 365 -37.65 9.81 -2.17
N ALA A 366 -37.13 9.09 -3.18
CA ALA A 366 -37.21 9.41 -4.60
C ALA A 366 -36.52 10.71 -5.08
N GLU A 367 -35.94 11.49 -4.18
CA GLU A 367 -35.31 12.76 -4.54
C GLU A 367 -34.14 12.62 -5.50
N ILE A 368 -33.38 11.53 -5.42
CA ILE A 368 -32.25 11.28 -6.33
C ILE A 368 -32.62 11.41 -7.82
N LYS A 369 -33.90 11.24 -8.20
CA LYS A 369 -34.37 11.43 -9.58
C LYS A 369 -34.26 12.90 -10.03
N THR A 370 -34.33 13.86 -9.11
CA THR A 370 -34.20 15.29 -9.42
C THR A 370 -32.77 15.65 -9.83
N PHE A 371 -31.76 14.89 -9.39
CA PHE A 371 -30.36 15.12 -9.73
C PHE A 371 -29.94 14.51 -11.09
N ASP A 372 -30.78 13.66 -11.69
CA ASP A 372 -30.46 12.94 -12.93
C ASP A 372 -30.15 13.90 -14.10
N GLY A 373 -28.92 13.92 -14.59
CA GLY A 373 -28.50 14.80 -15.69
C GLY A 373 -27.96 16.16 -15.26
N ILE A 374 -28.05 16.55 -13.99
CA ILE A 374 -27.43 17.78 -13.45
C ILE A 374 -26.25 17.51 -12.51
N GLU A 375 -25.82 16.25 -12.38
CA GLU A 375 -24.75 15.88 -11.47
C GLU A 375 -23.44 16.61 -11.78
N CYS A 376 -22.69 16.99 -10.75
CA CYS A 376 -21.42 17.68 -10.92
C CYS A 376 -20.35 16.80 -11.60
N GLU A 377 -19.50 17.42 -12.41
CA GLU A 377 -18.36 16.78 -13.08
C GLU A 377 -17.06 17.22 -12.45
N TRP A 378 -16.12 16.30 -12.27
CA TRP A 378 -14.88 16.53 -11.53
C TRP A 378 -13.67 16.37 -12.48
N PRO A 379 -12.91 17.45 -12.76
CA PRO A 379 -11.74 17.39 -13.65
C PRO A 379 -10.60 16.52 -13.09
N MET A 380 -10.48 16.40 -11.76
CA MET A 380 -9.40 15.65 -11.11
C MET A 380 -9.25 14.20 -11.57
N PHE A 381 -10.32 13.57 -12.07
CA PHE A 381 -10.25 12.20 -12.58
C PHE A 381 -9.51 12.08 -13.91
N TYR A 382 -9.44 13.14 -14.72
CA TYR A 382 -8.53 13.17 -15.86
C TYR A 382 -7.08 13.13 -15.40
N ILE A 383 -6.77 13.79 -14.28
CA ILE A 383 -5.42 13.78 -13.70
C ILE A 383 -5.01 12.38 -13.25
N TYR A 384 -5.89 11.61 -12.60
CA TYR A 384 -5.61 10.21 -12.28
C TYR A 384 -5.30 9.37 -13.52
N ILE A 385 -6.04 9.60 -14.63
CA ILE A 385 -5.80 8.92 -15.90
C ILE A 385 -4.44 9.33 -16.47
N ILE A 386 -4.11 10.63 -16.50
CA ILE A 386 -2.82 11.15 -16.97
C ILE A 386 -1.66 10.51 -16.21
N ILE A 387 -1.67 10.57 -14.87
CA ILE A 387 -0.62 10.00 -14.02
C ILE A 387 -0.41 8.52 -14.36
N THR A 388 -1.52 7.78 -14.49
CA THR A 388 -1.47 6.33 -14.74
C THR A 388 -1.03 6.00 -16.15
N SER A 389 -1.45 6.78 -17.14
CA SER A 389 -0.96 6.67 -18.52
C SER A 389 0.54 6.87 -18.59
N ILE A 390 1.10 7.84 -17.87
CA ILE A 390 2.56 8.05 -17.80
C ILE A 390 3.25 6.86 -17.12
N ILE A 391 2.71 6.35 -16.01
CA ILE A 391 3.27 5.18 -15.31
C ILE A 391 3.31 3.95 -16.22
N HIS A 392 2.27 3.72 -17.03
CA HIS A 392 2.23 2.63 -18.01
C HIS A 392 3.00 2.93 -19.32
N GLY A 393 3.60 4.12 -19.47
CA GLY A 393 4.33 4.52 -20.68
C GLY A 393 3.45 4.89 -21.87
N ASP A 394 2.13 5.06 -21.69
CA ASP A 394 1.18 5.46 -22.72
C ASP A 394 1.09 6.99 -22.84
N LYS A 395 2.11 7.60 -23.45
CA LYS A 395 2.19 9.06 -23.63
C LYS A 395 1.02 9.61 -24.45
N LYS A 396 0.59 8.89 -25.51
CA LYS A 396 -0.53 9.33 -26.37
C LYS A 396 -1.81 9.52 -25.58
N ARG A 397 -2.10 8.60 -24.65
CA ARG A 397 -3.27 8.70 -23.78
C ARG A 397 -3.12 9.83 -22.75
N ALA A 398 -1.92 10.02 -22.21
CA ALA A 398 -1.64 11.14 -21.31
C ALA A 398 -1.88 12.49 -22.01
N ASP A 399 -1.32 12.68 -23.22
CA ASP A 399 -1.46 13.90 -24.02
C ASP A 399 -2.93 14.20 -24.33
N LYS A 400 -3.69 13.18 -24.74
CA LYS A 400 -5.13 13.32 -25.01
C LYS A 400 -5.90 13.85 -23.80
N TYR A 401 -5.70 13.27 -22.61
CA TYR A 401 -6.41 13.71 -21.41
C TYR A 401 -5.89 15.06 -20.89
N GLN A 402 -4.63 15.40 -21.18
CA GLN A 402 -4.09 16.73 -20.91
C GLN A 402 -4.75 17.79 -21.79
N GLU A 403 -4.93 17.54 -23.09
CA GLU A 403 -5.66 18.42 -24.01
C GLU A 403 -7.12 18.62 -23.57
N GLU A 404 -7.78 17.57 -23.08
CA GLU A 404 -9.14 17.66 -22.53
C GLU A 404 -9.20 18.40 -21.17
N LEU A 405 -8.13 18.35 -20.37
CA LEU A 405 -8.05 18.99 -19.06
C LEU A 405 -7.72 20.49 -19.14
N GLU A 406 -6.82 20.88 -20.04
CA GLU A 406 -6.32 22.25 -20.19
C GLU A 406 -7.42 23.34 -20.23
N PRO A 407 -8.52 23.21 -21.02
CA PRO A 407 -9.57 24.23 -21.04
C PRO A 407 -10.42 24.27 -19.77
N LEU A 408 -10.27 23.29 -18.86
CA LEU A 408 -10.98 23.22 -17.58
C LEU A 408 -10.19 23.82 -16.41
N LEU A 409 -8.93 24.21 -16.65
CA LEU A 409 -8.10 24.80 -15.62
C LEU A 409 -8.35 26.31 -15.53
N ILE A 410 -8.26 26.85 -14.32
CA ILE A 410 -8.40 28.28 -14.08
C ILE A 410 -7.02 28.90 -14.08
N LYS A 411 -6.79 29.80 -15.04
CA LYS A 411 -5.60 30.62 -15.15
C LYS A 411 -5.96 31.99 -14.59
N ASP A 412 -5.97 32.11 -13.27
CA ASP A 412 -6.10 33.43 -12.64
C ASP A 412 -4.77 34.18 -12.77
N ASN A 413 -4.78 35.49 -12.52
CA ASN A 413 -3.68 36.45 -12.63
C ASN A 413 -2.29 35.87 -12.30
N GLU A 414 -1.23 36.41 -12.94
CA GLU A 414 0.17 35.91 -12.91
C GLU A 414 0.71 35.49 -11.53
N GLU A 415 0.15 36.02 -10.44
CA GLU A 415 0.53 35.74 -9.06
C GLU A 415 0.06 34.38 -8.50
N GLN A 416 -1.16 33.91 -8.79
CA GLN A 416 -1.70 32.66 -8.20
C GLN A 416 -1.37 31.41 -9.03
N GLY A 417 -1.16 31.55 -10.33
CA GLY A 417 -0.87 30.46 -11.25
C GLY A 417 -2.09 29.60 -11.58
N VAL A 418 -1.86 28.42 -12.14
CA VAL A 418 -2.94 27.53 -12.61
C VAL A 418 -3.59 26.79 -11.44
N LEU A 419 -4.92 26.84 -11.36
CA LEU A 419 -5.74 26.18 -10.35
C LEU A 419 -6.68 25.15 -10.98
N VAL A 420 -6.88 24.04 -10.26
CA VAL A 420 -7.87 23.02 -10.60
C VAL A 420 -9.19 23.32 -9.87
N PRO A 421 -10.30 23.57 -10.59
CA PRO A 421 -11.62 23.63 -9.98
C PRO A 421 -11.96 22.32 -9.27
N MET A 422 -12.61 22.40 -8.10
CA MET A 422 -13.11 21.20 -7.43
C MET A 422 -14.09 20.44 -8.33
N LEU A 423 -15.06 21.16 -8.91
CA LEU A 423 -16.09 20.57 -9.76
C LEU A 423 -16.71 21.58 -10.72
N TYR A 424 -17.43 21.07 -11.69
CA TYR A 424 -18.29 21.82 -12.61
C TYR A 424 -19.76 21.50 -12.31
N TYR A 425 -20.58 22.52 -12.09
CA TYR A 425 -21.99 22.40 -11.73
C TYR A 425 -22.90 23.19 -12.67
N VAL A 426 -24.16 22.78 -12.76
CA VAL A 426 -25.21 23.49 -13.51
C VAL A 426 -25.72 24.65 -12.65
N ARG A 427 -25.88 25.87 -13.17
CA ARG A 427 -26.47 26.98 -12.41
C ARG A 427 -27.99 26.91 -12.38
N LYS A 428 -28.63 27.65 -11.46
CA LYS A 428 -30.10 27.67 -11.35
C LYS A 428 -30.78 28.13 -12.63
N GLU A 429 -30.20 29.13 -13.29
CA GLU A 429 -30.68 29.69 -14.56
C GLU A 429 -30.63 28.67 -15.71
N ASP A 430 -29.62 27.79 -15.71
CA ASP A 430 -29.40 26.79 -16.75
C ASP A 430 -30.24 25.51 -16.57
N LEU A 431 -30.98 25.37 -15.45
CA LEU A 431 -31.81 24.19 -15.19
C LEU A 431 -32.90 23.98 -16.25
N VAL A 432 -33.38 25.05 -16.88
CA VAL A 432 -34.36 24.97 -17.98
C VAL A 432 -33.81 24.22 -19.20
N LEU A 433 -32.49 24.16 -19.35
CA LEU A 433 -31.80 23.49 -20.45
C LEU A 433 -31.46 22.02 -20.15
N ARG A 434 -31.90 21.47 -19.00
CA ARG A 434 -31.56 20.09 -18.53
C ARG A 434 -31.83 18.99 -19.56
N ASN A 435 -32.86 19.16 -20.40
CA ASN A 435 -33.25 18.17 -21.42
C ASN A 435 -32.63 18.45 -22.80
N THR A 436 -31.69 19.38 -22.90
CA THR A 436 -31.09 19.80 -24.17
C THR A 436 -29.60 19.44 -24.22
N THR A 437 -29.04 19.31 -25.42
CA THR A 437 -27.59 19.09 -25.64
C THR A 437 -26.72 20.31 -25.32
N ARG A 438 -27.34 21.41 -24.87
CA ARG A 438 -26.73 22.70 -24.56
C ARG A 438 -26.49 22.95 -23.07
N LEU A 439 -26.70 21.94 -22.21
CA LEU A 439 -26.48 22.10 -20.77
C LEU A 439 -24.99 22.44 -20.50
N HIS A 440 -24.75 23.70 -20.13
CA HIS A 440 -23.44 24.21 -19.79
C HIS A 440 -23.20 24.06 -18.28
N LYS A 441 -21.95 23.81 -17.87
CA LYS A 441 -21.56 23.75 -16.47
C LYS A 441 -20.49 24.79 -16.19
N HIS A 442 -20.49 25.30 -14.98
CA HIS A 442 -19.61 26.37 -14.53
C HIS A 442 -18.69 25.86 -13.44
N PRO A 443 -17.43 26.33 -13.37
CA PRO A 443 -16.50 25.93 -12.32
C PRO A 443 -17.02 26.36 -10.94
N SER A 444 -16.74 25.55 -9.93
CA SER A 444 -16.97 25.89 -8.52
C SER A 444 -16.11 27.06 -8.06
N ALA A 445 -16.56 27.76 -7.02
CA ALA A 445 -15.74 28.77 -6.36
C ALA A 445 -14.54 28.13 -5.64
N GLU A 446 -14.70 26.91 -5.12
CA GLU A 446 -13.60 26.09 -4.63
C GLU A 446 -12.69 25.64 -5.78
N GLY A 447 -11.42 25.97 -5.70
CA GLY A 447 -10.47 25.91 -6.82
C GLY A 447 -10.46 27.18 -7.68
N ASN A 448 -11.00 28.28 -7.16
CA ASN A 448 -11.03 29.62 -7.75
C ASN A 448 -11.10 30.69 -6.63
N THR A 449 -12.18 31.47 -6.55
CA THR A 449 -12.36 32.60 -5.64
C THR A 449 -12.46 32.22 -4.16
N ASP A 450 -12.97 31.03 -3.85
CA ASP A 450 -13.13 30.55 -2.47
C ASP A 450 -11.90 29.79 -1.95
N GLY A 451 -10.79 29.83 -2.69
CA GLY A 451 -9.51 29.23 -2.32
C GLY A 451 -9.17 27.97 -3.11
N VAL A 452 -8.01 27.38 -2.80
CA VAL A 452 -7.42 26.26 -3.54
C VAL A 452 -8.00 24.93 -3.08
N PHE A 453 -8.53 24.13 -4.03
CA PHE A 453 -8.93 22.75 -3.77
C PHE A 453 -7.68 21.85 -3.67
N LEU A 454 -7.24 21.55 -2.45
CA LEU A 454 -5.91 20.99 -2.23
C LEU A 454 -5.72 19.57 -2.77
N TRP A 455 -6.77 18.73 -2.76
CA TRP A 455 -6.68 17.37 -3.33
C TRP A 455 -6.45 17.41 -4.84
N GLY A 456 -7.28 18.14 -5.58
CA GLY A 456 -7.13 18.29 -7.03
C GLY A 456 -5.80 18.98 -7.39
N GLN A 457 -5.42 20.00 -6.63
CA GLN A 457 -4.18 20.74 -6.87
C GLN A 457 -2.93 19.87 -6.61
N ALA A 458 -2.94 19.04 -5.56
CA ALA A 458 -1.84 18.10 -5.30
C ALA A 458 -1.69 17.08 -6.43
N LEU A 459 -2.81 16.53 -6.94
CA LEU A 459 -2.78 15.62 -8.09
C LEU A 459 -2.21 16.30 -9.34
N TYR A 460 -2.68 17.51 -9.64
CA TYR A 460 -2.22 18.28 -10.80
C TYR A 460 -0.72 18.59 -10.69
N PHE A 461 -0.27 19.00 -9.52
CA PHE A 461 1.14 19.25 -9.27
C PHE A 461 2.00 18.02 -9.56
N ILE A 462 1.59 16.84 -9.07
CA ILE A 462 2.28 15.57 -9.33
C ILE A 462 2.26 15.24 -10.83
N SER A 463 1.13 15.43 -11.52
CA SER A 463 1.06 15.17 -12.96
C SER A 463 2.00 16.09 -13.76
N GLN A 464 2.13 17.37 -13.37
CA GLN A 464 3.07 18.27 -14.05
C GLN A 464 4.53 17.85 -13.85
N LEU A 465 4.92 17.38 -12.67
CA LEU A 465 6.27 16.84 -12.45
C LEU A 465 6.56 15.63 -13.34
N LEU A 466 5.56 14.78 -13.57
CA LEU A 466 5.65 13.61 -14.46
C LEU A 466 5.68 13.99 -15.95
N ILE A 467 4.82 14.92 -16.37
CA ILE A 467 4.75 15.40 -17.77
C ILE A 467 6.06 16.08 -18.17
N HIS A 468 6.66 16.87 -17.27
CA HIS A 468 7.92 17.54 -17.50
C HIS A 468 9.16 16.65 -17.30
N ASP A 469 8.97 15.34 -17.07
CA ASP A 469 10.03 14.33 -16.86
C ASP A 469 11.00 14.67 -15.70
N LEU A 470 10.54 15.48 -14.74
CA LEU A 470 11.30 15.81 -13.53
C LEU A 470 11.20 14.66 -12.51
N LEU A 471 10.04 14.01 -12.47
CA LEU A 471 9.76 12.84 -11.65
C LEU A 471 9.59 11.61 -12.54
N LYS A 472 10.24 10.49 -12.19
CA LYS A 472 10.07 9.22 -12.91
C LYS A 472 8.98 8.38 -12.22
N PRO A 473 8.26 7.50 -12.95
CA PRO A 473 7.26 6.61 -12.35
C PRO A 473 7.77 5.80 -11.15
N GLY A 474 9.01 5.30 -11.21
CA GLY A 474 9.63 4.54 -10.13
C GLY A 474 9.91 5.35 -8.86
N ASP A 475 9.99 6.69 -8.96
CA ASP A 475 10.16 7.56 -7.78
C ASP A 475 8.83 7.76 -7.03
N LEU A 476 7.71 7.74 -7.76
CA LEU A 476 6.36 7.89 -7.22
C LEU A 476 5.76 6.54 -6.74
N ASP A 477 6.24 5.43 -7.31
CA ASP A 477 5.88 4.06 -6.94
C ASP A 477 7.15 3.21 -6.68
N PRO A 478 7.92 3.52 -5.61
CA PRO A 478 9.14 2.80 -5.25
C PRO A 478 8.94 1.33 -4.87
N ILE A 479 7.71 0.84 -4.70
CA ILE A 479 7.45 -0.61 -4.53
C ILE A 479 6.93 -1.29 -5.81
N LEU A 480 6.89 -0.56 -6.93
CA LEU A 480 6.48 -1.05 -8.26
C LEU A 480 5.13 -1.78 -8.23
N ARG A 481 4.17 -1.18 -7.52
CA ARG A 481 2.84 -1.74 -7.34
C ARG A 481 2.02 -1.77 -8.64
N HIS A 482 2.31 -0.88 -9.58
CA HIS A 482 1.72 -0.95 -10.93
C HIS A 482 1.99 -2.29 -11.63
N LEU A 483 3.04 -3.02 -11.24
CA LEU A 483 3.33 -4.36 -11.73
C LEU A 483 2.65 -5.45 -10.88
N PRO A 484 2.21 -6.56 -11.52
CA PRO A 484 1.82 -7.77 -10.81
C PRO A 484 2.94 -8.25 -9.88
N ALA A 485 2.60 -8.91 -8.77
CA ALA A 485 3.61 -9.35 -7.81
C ALA A 485 4.66 -10.32 -8.39
N SER A 486 4.33 -11.05 -9.46
CA SER A 486 5.26 -11.93 -10.19
C SER A 486 6.33 -11.17 -11.00
N GLU A 487 6.06 -9.93 -11.40
CA GLU A 487 6.92 -9.12 -12.26
C GLU A 487 7.77 -8.12 -11.46
N ARG A 488 7.53 -8.00 -10.15
CA ARG A 488 8.29 -7.09 -9.28
C ARG A 488 9.73 -7.63 -9.10
N PRO A 489 10.77 -6.76 -9.18
CA PRO A 489 12.17 -7.17 -9.04
C PRO A 489 12.44 -7.91 -7.72
N LYS A 490 13.15 -9.05 -7.81
CA LYS A 490 13.51 -9.87 -6.65
C LYS A 490 14.40 -9.13 -5.63
N SER A 491 15.15 -8.11 -6.05
CA SER A 491 15.94 -7.28 -5.13
C SER A 491 15.09 -6.50 -4.12
N MET A 492 13.87 -6.08 -4.48
CA MET A 492 12.89 -5.50 -3.54
C MET A 492 12.15 -6.55 -2.70
N ILE A 493 12.08 -7.79 -3.19
CA ILE A 493 11.52 -8.92 -2.44
C ILE A 493 12.51 -9.32 -1.32
N ASN A 494 13.81 -9.20 -1.55
CA ASN A 494 14.86 -9.56 -0.60
C ASN A 494 14.97 -8.61 0.61
N THR A 495 14.42 -7.39 0.53
CA THR A 495 14.31 -6.47 1.68
C THR A 495 13.02 -6.67 2.48
N ARG A 496 12.10 -7.52 2.00
CA ARG A 496 10.83 -7.84 2.67
C ARG A 496 10.92 -9.20 3.37
N TYR A 497 10.39 -9.24 4.59
CA TYR A 497 10.32 -10.48 5.38
C TYR A 497 9.17 -11.41 4.95
N SER A 498 8.20 -10.89 4.18
CA SER A 498 7.07 -11.64 3.66
C SER A 498 6.54 -10.96 2.40
N THR A 499 6.15 -11.74 1.40
CA THR A 499 5.51 -11.23 0.17
C THR A 499 4.37 -12.15 -0.25
N PHE A 500 3.31 -11.56 -0.79
CA PHE A 500 2.30 -12.33 -1.51
C PHE A 500 2.82 -12.54 -2.94
N GLN A 501 3.03 -13.80 -3.33
CA GLN A 501 3.45 -14.16 -4.68
C GLN A 501 2.25 -14.70 -5.45
N VAL A 502 2.18 -14.38 -6.74
CA VAL A 502 1.22 -15.02 -7.65
C VAL A 502 1.68 -16.45 -7.90
N THR A 503 0.74 -17.40 -7.88
CA THR A 503 1.01 -18.81 -8.14
C THR A 503 1.69 -19.00 -9.49
N PRO A 504 2.85 -19.68 -9.56
CA PRO A 504 3.49 -19.97 -10.84
C PRO A 504 2.59 -20.88 -11.71
N PRO A 505 2.68 -20.78 -13.04
CA PRO A 505 1.93 -21.65 -13.94
C PRO A 505 2.34 -23.13 -13.83
N ASP A 506 3.60 -23.42 -13.47
CA ASP A 506 4.15 -24.79 -13.31
C ASP A 506 4.07 -25.28 -11.87
N LEU A 507 2.88 -25.21 -11.29
CA LEU A 507 2.63 -25.56 -9.90
C LEU A 507 2.62 -27.08 -9.68
N VAL A 508 3.54 -27.58 -8.85
CA VAL A 508 3.54 -28.98 -8.39
C VAL A 508 2.98 -29.04 -6.96
N THR A 509 1.86 -29.74 -6.80
CA THR A 509 1.27 -30.03 -5.48
C THR A 509 1.91 -31.28 -4.91
N GLN A 510 2.61 -31.15 -3.78
CA GLN A 510 3.20 -32.27 -3.05
C GLN A 510 2.41 -32.54 -1.77
N VAL A 511 1.74 -33.68 -1.70
CA VAL A 511 1.03 -34.08 -0.49
C VAL A 511 1.97 -34.91 0.38
N VAL A 512 2.16 -34.47 1.63
CA VAL A 512 2.93 -35.22 2.64
C VAL A 512 1.97 -35.68 3.73
N LEU A 513 2.01 -36.97 4.05
CA LEU A 513 1.19 -37.58 5.10
C LEU A 513 2.04 -37.82 6.34
N ILE A 514 1.63 -37.26 7.47
CA ILE A 514 2.27 -37.45 8.76
C ILE A 514 1.35 -38.26 9.66
N ALA A 515 1.84 -39.41 10.13
CA ALA A 515 1.16 -40.22 11.10
C ALA A 515 1.42 -39.69 12.52
N GLU A 516 0.35 -39.52 13.30
CA GLU A 516 0.43 -39.06 14.69
C GLU A 516 1.30 -39.97 15.59
N SER A 517 1.30 -41.28 15.32
CA SER A 517 2.05 -42.27 16.08
C SER A 517 2.69 -43.34 15.20
N ALA A 518 3.74 -43.99 15.73
CA ALA A 518 4.36 -45.14 15.09
C ALA A 518 3.38 -46.29 14.84
N ARG A 519 2.37 -46.45 15.71
CA ARG A 519 1.29 -47.43 15.53
C ARG A 519 0.45 -47.11 14.30
N LEU A 520 0.04 -45.86 14.13
CA LEU A 520 -0.71 -45.41 12.96
C LEU A 520 0.13 -45.53 11.68
N GLN A 521 1.43 -45.18 11.75
CA GLN A 521 2.37 -45.35 10.65
C GLN A 521 2.44 -46.82 10.18
N GLN A 522 2.58 -47.77 11.11
CA GLN A 522 2.60 -49.20 10.80
C GLN A 522 1.28 -49.66 10.17
N LEU A 523 0.14 -49.22 10.71
CA LEU A 523 -1.18 -49.53 10.16
C LEU A 523 -1.32 -49.02 8.72
N LEU A 524 -0.99 -47.74 8.48
CA LEU A 524 -1.06 -47.13 7.15
C LEU A 524 -0.12 -47.83 6.14
N ALA A 525 1.05 -48.27 6.61
CA ALA A 525 1.99 -49.03 5.79
C ALA A 525 1.40 -50.38 5.32
N THR A 526 0.50 -51.03 6.09
CA THR A 526 -0.19 -52.25 5.63
C THR A 526 -1.12 -52.01 4.44
N TYR A 527 -1.58 -50.77 4.26
CA TYR A 527 -2.37 -50.32 3.11
C TYR A 527 -1.51 -49.70 1.99
N GLY A 528 -0.17 -49.78 2.09
CA GLY A 528 0.76 -49.20 1.11
C GLY A 528 0.94 -47.68 1.22
N ILE A 529 0.44 -47.05 2.28
CA ILE A 529 0.53 -45.60 2.47
C ILE A 529 1.80 -45.28 3.26
N GLN A 530 2.76 -44.63 2.59
CA GLN A 530 3.99 -44.18 3.23
C GLN A 530 3.76 -42.88 4.02
N THR A 531 4.14 -42.88 5.29
CA THR A 531 4.02 -41.73 6.19
C THR A 531 5.27 -41.59 7.05
N GLN A 532 5.51 -40.40 7.60
CA GLN A 532 6.51 -40.15 8.64
C GLN A 532 5.82 -39.77 9.95
N THR A 533 6.53 -39.83 11.07
CA THR A 533 6.04 -39.34 12.38
C THR A 533 6.66 -37.97 12.71
N PRO A 534 6.06 -37.17 13.60
CA PRO A 534 6.64 -35.90 14.05
C PRO A 534 8.10 -36.01 14.51
N HIS A 535 8.46 -37.09 15.20
CA HIS A 535 9.84 -37.34 15.66
C HIS A 535 10.82 -37.61 14.51
N GLN A 536 10.35 -38.22 13.40
CA GLN A 536 11.19 -38.53 12.24
C GLN A 536 11.47 -37.31 11.36
N VAL A 537 10.68 -36.24 11.49
CA VAL A 537 10.83 -35.01 10.69
C VAL A 537 11.54 -33.88 11.44
N GLU A 538 12.00 -34.13 12.67
CA GLU A 538 12.84 -33.18 13.40
C GLU A 538 14.06 -32.79 12.54
N PRO A 539 14.44 -31.49 12.49
CA PRO A 539 14.04 -30.42 13.40
C PRO A 539 12.76 -29.65 13.02
N ILE A 540 11.99 -30.12 12.02
CA ILE A 540 10.75 -29.46 11.59
C ILE A 540 9.66 -29.76 12.63
N GLN A 541 9.02 -28.71 13.15
CA GLN A 541 7.88 -28.82 14.04
C GLN A 541 6.57 -28.75 13.28
N ILE A 542 5.62 -29.59 13.69
CA ILE A 542 4.27 -29.60 13.15
C ILE A 542 3.35 -28.96 14.18
N TRP A 543 2.78 -27.82 13.85
CA TRP A 543 1.86 -27.08 14.71
C TRP A 543 0.42 -27.26 14.27
N SER A 544 -0.50 -27.13 15.23
CA SER A 544 -1.90 -26.94 14.90
C SER A 544 -2.17 -25.50 14.46
N PRO A 545 -3.24 -25.26 13.69
CA PRO A 545 -3.72 -23.91 13.40
C PRO A 545 -4.02 -23.08 14.66
N LYS A 546 -4.45 -23.72 15.77
CA LYS A 546 -4.59 -23.04 17.07
C LYS A 546 -3.25 -22.53 17.63
N GLU A 547 -2.17 -23.30 17.56
CA GLU A 547 -0.85 -22.82 18.01
C GLU A 547 -0.34 -21.65 17.16
N LEU A 548 -0.55 -21.72 15.84
CA LEU A 548 -0.27 -20.59 14.95
C LEU A 548 -1.11 -19.35 15.32
N SER A 549 -2.40 -19.54 15.64
CA SER A 549 -3.29 -18.47 16.08
C SER A 549 -2.79 -17.82 17.37
N LYS A 550 -2.39 -18.62 18.37
CA LYS A 550 -1.80 -18.13 19.64
C LYS A 550 -0.53 -17.33 19.41
N ALA A 551 0.34 -17.77 18.50
CA ALA A 551 1.55 -17.02 18.18
C ALA A 551 1.23 -15.65 17.57
N TYR A 552 0.24 -15.57 16.68
CA TYR A 552 -0.15 -14.33 16.02
C TYR A 552 -0.97 -13.38 16.92
N GLU A 553 -1.60 -13.86 18.00
CA GLU A 553 -2.27 -12.99 18.99
C GLU A 553 -1.30 -11.96 19.57
N TYR A 554 -0.01 -12.28 19.67
CA TYR A 554 1.02 -11.36 20.17
C TYR A 554 1.37 -10.22 19.22
N LEU A 555 0.99 -10.31 17.94
CA LEU A 555 1.26 -9.25 16.98
C LEU A 555 0.45 -8.00 17.30
N GLY A 556 1.13 -6.88 17.51
CA GLY A 556 0.51 -5.59 17.81
C GLY A 556 0.02 -5.46 19.26
N ILE A 557 0.40 -6.35 20.18
CA ILE A 557 0.11 -6.15 21.60
C ILE A 557 0.81 -4.87 22.08
N ASN A 558 0.05 -3.99 22.72
CA ASN A 558 0.59 -2.82 23.37
C ASN A 558 -0.14 -2.52 24.68
N LYS A 559 0.53 -2.75 25.81
CA LYS A 559 -0.02 -2.51 27.15
C LYS A 559 -0.30 -1.03 27.43
N LYS A 560 0.53 -0.11 26.92
CA LYS A 560 0.36 1.34 27.14
C LYS A 560 -0.89 1.86 26.43
N LEU A 561 -1.15 1.35 25.23
CA LEU A 561 -2.32 1.70 24.42
C LEU A 561 -3.55 0.82 24.68
N LYS A 562 -3.43 -0.17 25.58
CA LYS A 562 -4.47 -1.18 25.85
C LYS A 562 -4.89 -1.97 24.60
N LEU A 563 -3.96 -2.18 23.67
CA LEU A 563 -4.18 -2.99 22.47
C LEU A 563 -3.84 -4.46 22.76
N THR A 564 -4.80 -5.34 22.46
CA THR A 564 -4.68 -6.78 22.75
C THR A 564 -4.03 -7.59 21.63
N GLY A 565 -3.64 -6.95 20.53
CA GLY A 565 -3.03 -7.60 19.37
C GLY A 565 -4.04 -8.21 18.39
N ARG A 566 -3.66 -9.26 17.66
CA ARG A 566 -4.54 -9.89 16.66
C ARG A 566 -5.72 -10.57 17.37
N PRO A 567 -6.97 -10.35 16.92
CA PRO A 567 -8.10 -11.10 17.45
C PRO A 567 -7.96 -12.60 17.21
N LYS A 568 -8.56 -13.42 18.07
CA LYS A 568 -8.54 -14.90 18.03
C LYS A 568 -9.29 -15.49 16.84
N ARG A 569 -8.86 -15.17 15.62
CA ARG A 569 -9.44 -15.58 14.35
C ARG A 569 -8.67 -16.79 13.82
N PRO A 570 -9.35 -17.88 13.43
CA PRO A 570 -8.66 -19.05 12.87
C PRO A 570 -7.95 -18.68 11.56
N PHE A 571 -6.83 -19.33 11.31
CA PHE A 571 -6.14 -19.27 10.03
C PHE A 571 -6.82 -20.19 9.01
N GLY A 572 -6.90 -19.72 7.77
CA GLY A 572 -7.42 -20.52 6.67
C GLY A 572 -6.32 -21.37 6.04
N VAL A 573 -6.70 -22.06 4.97
CA VAL A 573 -5.84 -23.01 4.26
C VAL A 573 -4.56 -22.33 3.75
N LEU A 574 -4.66 -21.09 3.23
CA LEU A 574 -3.51 -20.39 2.64
C LEU A 574 -2.44 -20.07 3.68
N SER A 575 -2.83 -19.75 4.91
CA SER A 575 -1.88 -19.52 6.00
C SER A 575 -1.32 -20.84 6.52
N THR A 576 -2.15 -21.86 6.73
CA THR A 576 -1.66 -23.16 7.23
C THR A 576 -0.72 -23.86 6.26
N SER A 577 -0.81 -23.58 4.96
CA SER A 577 0.08 -24.15 3.93
C SER A 577 1.43 -23.44 3.80
N LYS A 578 1.76 -22.49 4.68
CA LYS A 578 3.07 -21.81 4.68
C LYS A 578 4.06 -22.50 5.60
N ILE A 579 5.33 -22.34 5.23
CA ILE A 579 6.45 -22.64 6.11
C ILE A 579 6.75 -21.38 6.93
N TYR A 580 6.77 -21.54 8.24
CA TYR A 580 7.10 -20.50 9.19
C TYR A 580 8.49 -20.72 9.77
N ARG A 581 9.16 -19.63 10.12
CA ARG A 581 10.37 -19.66 10.94
C ARG A 581 10.08 -18.96 12.25
N VAL A 582 9.97 -19.74 13.33
CA VAL A 582 9.65 -19.24 14.67
C VAL A 582 10.83 -19.54 15.59
N CYS A 583 11.43 -18.52 16.20
CA CYS A 583 12.60 -18.67 17.09
C CYS A 583 13.73 -19.54 16.49
N GLY A 584 13.95 -19.43 15.17
CA GLY A 584 14.98 -20.21 14.46
C GLY A 584 14.54 -21.62 14.03
N GLN A 585 13.40 -22.13 14.50
CA GLN A 585 12.86 -23.44 14.14
C GLN A 585 11.92 -23.33 12.93
N THR A 586 11.97 -24.35 12.06
CA THR A 586 11.05 -24.48 10.94
C THR A 586 9.74 -25.08 11.44
N VAL A 587 8.64 -24.35 11.25
CA VAL A 587 7.30 -24.76 11.66
C VAL A 587 6.43 -24.91 10.43
N ILE A 588 5.72 -26.02 10.33
CA ILE A 588 4.66 -26.26 9.34
C ILE A 588 3.35 -26.50 10.07
N CYS A 589 2.23 -26.11 9.48
CA CYS A 589 0.91 -26.32 10.07
C CYS A 589 0.13 -27.34 9.25
N TYR A 590 -0.63 -28.21 9.91
CA TYR A 590 -1.62 -29.01 9.21
C TYR A 590 -2.89 -28.18 8.95
N PRO A 591 -3.68 -28.50 7.90
CA PRO A 591 -4.91 -27.78 7.59
C PRO A 591 -5.94 -27.80 8.73
N LEU A 592 -6.75 -26.73 8.82
CA LEU A 592 -7.84 -26.61 9.80
C LEU A 592 -8.82 -27.81 9.81
N LEU A 593 -8.98 -28.49 8.68
CA LEU A 593 -9.82 -29.68 8.58
C LEU A 593 -9.37 -30.83 9.49
N PHE A 594 -8.06 -30.97 9.72
CA PHE A 594 -7.50 -32.02 10.59
C PHE A 594 -7.38 -31.56 12.04
N GLU A 595 -7.83 -30.35 12.37
CA GLU A 595 -7.91 -29.91 13.74
C GLU A 595 -9.06 -30.62 14.44
N VAL A 596 -8.73 -31.31 15.54
CA VAL A 596 -9.74 -31.90 16.41
C VAL A 596 -10.62 -30.77 16.95
N SER A 597 -11.84 -30.70 16.41
CA SER A 597 -12.87 -29.75 16.80
C SER A 597 -13.94 -30.46 17.62
N ASP A 598 -14.53 -29.75 18.57
CA ASP A 598 -15.66 -30.26 19.37
C ASP A 598 -16.97 -30.35 18.55
N PHE A 599 -16.89 -30.11 17.24
CA PHE A 599 -18.05 -30.05 16.36
C PHE A 599 -18.28 -31.41 15.68
N TYR A 600 -19.45 -31.99 15.90
CA TYR A 600 -19.80 -33.35 15.49
C TYR A 600 -19.68 -33.61 13.98
N LEU A 601 -19.85 -32.59 13.12
CA LEU A 601 -19.70 -32.73 11.66
C LEU A 601 -18.27 -33.09 11.24
N ALA A 602 -17.26 -32.74 12.04
CA ALA A 602 -15.86 -33.13 11.78
C ALA A 602 -15.61 -34.63 12.02
N GLN A 603 -16.57 -35.35 12.62
CA GLN A 603 -16.51 -36.80 12.81
C GLN A 603 -17.19 -37.59 11.68
N ASP A 604 -17.91 -36.91 10.78
CA ASP A 604 -18.50 -37.52 9.60
C ASP A 604 -17.47 -37.59 8.46
N MET A 605 -16.97 -38.80 8.21
CA MET A 605 -15.97 -39.05 7.16
C MET A 605 -16.45 -38.66 5.76
N SER A 606 -17.76 -38.68 5.48
CA SER A 606 -18.28 -38.28 4.17
C SER A 606 -18.14 -36.77 3.96
N VAL A 607 -18.44 -35.97 4.99
CA VAL A 607 -18.27 -34.52 4.99
C VAL A 607 -16.80 -34.15 4.90
N VAL A 608 -15.94 -34.81 5.68
CA VAL A 608 -14.48 -34.57 5.64
C VAL A 608 -13.89 -34.90 4.26
N LEU A 609 -14.35 -35.98 3.61
CA LEU A 609 -13.92 -36.33 2.25
C LEU A 609 -14.39 -35.33 1.21
N ASP A 610 -15.62 -34.82 1.33
CA ASP A 610 -16.12 -33.80 0.41
C ASP A 610 -15.43 -32.45 0.64
N ASP A 611 -15.15 -32.07 1.89
CA ASP A 611 -14.36 -30.89 2.22
C ASP A 611 -12.92 -31.01 1.69
N LEU A 612 -12.30 -32.20 1.76
CA LEU A 612 -11.00 -32.47 1.13
C LEU A 612 -11.04 -32.24 -0.37
N LYS A 613 -12.03 -32.79 -1.09
CA LYS A 613 -12.18 -32.60 -2.54
C LYS A 613 -12.37 -31.13 -2.91
N HIS A 614 -13.13 -30.37 -2.11
CA HIS A 614 -13.30 -28.93 -2.34
C HIS A 614 -12.06 -28.11 -1.95
N ALA A 615 -11.25 -28.60 -0.99
CA ALA A 615 -9.98 -28.01 -0.58
C ALA A 615 -8.83 -28.30 -1.55
N GLU A 616 -8.95 -29.25 -2.50
CA GLU A 616 -7.90 -29.56 -3.49
C GLU A 616 -7.53 -28.37 -4.38
N GLY A 617 -8.48 -27.49 -4.71
CA GLY A 617 -8.18 -26.26 -5.44
C GLY A 617 -7.21 -25.34 -4.68
N PRO A 618 -7.54 -24.94 -3.43
CA PRO A 618 -6.63 -24.18 -2.55
C PRO A 618 -5.35 -24.91 -2.12
N LEU A 619 -5.39 -26.23 -1.90
CA LEU A 619 -4.23 -27.05 -1.54
C LEU A 619 -3.23 -27.15 -2.70
N CYS A 620 -3.72 -27.23 -3.95
CA CYS A 620 -2.85 -27.15 -5.12
C CYS A 620 -2.15 -25.80 -5.23
N VAL A 621 -2.87 -24.69 -4.99
CA VAL A 621 -2.37 -23.30 -5.11
C VAL A 621 -1.15 -22.98 -4.21
N CYS A 622 -0.97 -23.68 -3.09
CA CYS A 622 -0.08 -23.22 -2.01
C CYS A 622 1.31 -23.87 -1.96
N ILE A 623 1.57 -24.92 -2.73
CA ILE A 623 2.88 -25.61 -2.72
C ILE A 623 3.85 -25.00 -3.76
N GLY A 624 3.38 -24.01 -4.53
CA GLY A 624 4.12 -23.29 -5.57
C GLY A 624 5.13 -22.25 -5.11
N MET A 625 5.32 -22.05 -3.81
CA MET A 625 6.43 -21.23 -3.31
C MET A 625 7.78 -21.96 -3.36
N TRP A 626 7.80 -23.22 -3.82
CA TRP A 626 9.03 -23.99 -4.04
C TRP A 626 9.49 -23.89 -5.50
N ASN A 627 10.20 -22.79 -5.81
CA ASN A 627 11.05 -22.73 -7.00
C ASN A 627 12.42 -22.12 -6.65
N GLY A 628 13.16 -22.86 -5.82
CA GLY A 628 14.61 -22.86 -5.79
C GLY A 628 15.08 -24.22 -6.30
N LYS A 629 15.88 -24.25 -7.37
CA LYS A 629 16.41 -25.44 -8.03
C LYS A 629 17.07 -26.44 -7.03
N HIS A 630 16.59 -27.70 -7.03
CA HIS A 630 17.20 -29.00 -6.63
C HIS A 630 17.94 -29.10 -5.25
N TYR A 631 17.89 -30.15 -4.41
CA TYR A 631 17.96 -31.60 -4.58
C TYR A 631 17.47 -32.32 -3.30
N PHE A 632 16.80 -33.46 -3.42
CA PHE A 632 16.90 -34.55 -2.45
C PHE A 632 16.85 -35.90 -3.20
N ALA A 633 18.02 -36.41 -3.55
CA ALA A 633 18.27 -37.82 -3.77
C ALA A 633 19.73 -38.07 -3.40
N GLY A 634 19.94 -38.91 -2.39
CA GLY A 634 21.20 -39.02 -1.67
C GLY A 634 22.36 -39.62 -2.46
N ARG A 635 23.56 -39.23 -2.07
CA ARG A 635 24.63 -40.13 -1.66
C ARG A 635 25.69 -39.33 -0.91
N ALA A 636 26.18 -39.91 0.17
CA ALA A 636 27.35 -39.45 0.88
C ALA A 636 28.53 -39.39 -0.08
N ASP A 637 29.25 -38.28 -0.10
CA ASP A 637 30.70 -38.31 -0.17
C ASP A 637 31.30 -37.06 0.47
N GLN A 638 32.35 -37.33 1.24
CA GLN A 638 33.18 -36.37 1.94
C GLN A 638 33.95 -35.53 0.93
N THR A 639 33.98 -34.20 1.12
CA THR A 639 35.13 -33.28 0.99
C THR A 639 34.70 -31.87 0.55
N GLY A 640 35.28 -30.85 1.18
CA GLY A 640 35.56 -29.57 0.50
C GLY A 640 34.61 -28.40 0.75
N ALA A 641 34.91 -27.64 1.81
CA ALA A 641 34.72 -26.20 2.02
C ALA A 641 34.04 -25.33 0.93
N GLY A 642 33.03 -24.56 1.34
CA GLY A 642 32.49 -23.42 0.60
C GLY A 642 31.53 -22.57 1.45
N HIS A 643 32.08 -21.54 2.11
CA HIS A 643 31.45 -20.38 2.77
C HIS A 643 29.99 -20.46 3.28
N LEU A 644 29.88 -20.67 4.59
CA LEU A 644 28.75 -20.26 5.43
C LEU A 644 28.83 -18.74 5.66
N GLU A 645 27.84 -17.98 5.19
CA GLU A 645 27.48 -16.69 5.81
C GLU A 645 26.36 -16.94 6.81
N SER A 646 26.80 -17.10 8.06
CA SER A 646 26.02 -17.02 9.27
C SER A 646 25.40 -15.63 9.44
N TYR A 647 24.10 -15.57 9.75
CA TYR A 647 23.55 -14.45 10.51
C TYR A 647 23.03 -14.96 11.84
N VAL A 648 23.78 -14.55 12.86
CA VAL A 648 23.56 -14.67 14.29
C VAL A 648 22.35 -13.81 14.68
N VAL A 649 21.47 -14.34 15.51
CA VAL A 649 20.42 -13.58 16.20
C VAL A 649 20.83 -13.49 17.68
N PRO A 650 20.84 -12.31 18.32
CA PRO A 650 20.95 -12.18 19.77
C PRO A 650 19.76 -12.82 20.50
#